data_AF-A0A4Z0W6G3-F1
#
_entry.id   AF-A0A4Z0W6G3-F1
#
_cell.length_a   1.000
_cell.length_b   1.000
_cell.length_c   1.000
_cell.angle_alpha   90.00
_cell.angle_beta   90.00
_cell.angle_gamma   90.00
#
_symmetry.space_group_name_H-M   'P 1'
#
loop_
_entity.id
_entity.type
_entity.pdbx_description
1 polymer ?
#
loop_
_entity_poly.entity_id
_entity_poly.type
_entity_poly.pdbx_seq_one_letter_code
_entity_poly.pdbx_strand_id
1 'polypeptide(L)'
;MLRDEYQFENADQFIQQAEQHGIDALLGNPISLELLVKAMRQQGSQSWPAGRYDVLDLACRELVTESNRDHRDRLRDFPIPPESLLDSAGELSALILLADIQGLATDQDAGSDLYPTVADLRLGNSSAAAQSLSTRLFSVAAPERMRPVHRTVAEFLGARWINRQLADKRLMPHRLLSQLLAPDGGLVAELRGLTAWLAALNADLCQKLTDADPVAVALYGDIQLLPAASQRYLLRALFNKARGLPQLHWQLAQSPTSGDLATAELLEDFQGLLTGYRHAEASQAELSIALTIFMHRPKALPELKGNLLNIVQDARCWQINRIRALESWLGQCAPDEVSGLLQAVGTGQVQDADDELLGHLLEFVYPNHLRTLDLLDYFHPLKQRNLLGTYWGFWRLSLWDKLPEADMPALLDQLVKRPELFEGEDQLSAARDLADRLLVTTLQFHGDQIDDDRLFQWLGVGIDQYGLLRRDREMHNQIRDWLSARPERVKAMVRRVVEKDGAEERHRWLMDQGRLHDARHPNDMADWLLSVAASADESVAVACVNYLAQGINAGHNPITLTLDQVLTWQQNHPDRAHLLKPLLVCNLPSLQTQQAEWQVRENDRRQELRSKRTQAVRPLIPAIRDGTAEAHVYDQLAKLWHGRFYDTPGDTPQERFQSYCDVGDVLFEATQTGFVTCVREVELPTAQKIIDLRANDQRHRLDLAVLTGAQILLETNRDDFDALPDQRLASLVAFDLVDGGEGRHDWWAHCLSSRPQLTASVYIDYAITLLKAGKDYLSGSYALYHDDQYRALALYALPDLLRRFPLRARRHQLNHLTHFIRAAQKLVPDDLRTIAAEKLSKKSLLASQKAYWLVAALGADPEGYEETLLQELKHSTQRLRTTADVLEKVATEDTLHTFSPQLTGQLIELLIPQQSLELESGWVTLEHRLGDFSRALISRLSSDPDPACTQEIERLLQLELPDTLKFSLASARESQVLARRDHEYRFLDIHQVSKVLHNQSPQSAKDLQHLVLDVLQQIAEDLRSSRADIFKHFWDRPSKSDRTPRLENECRDTLISLLKDKLDSFDIRVDPESDHRNDKRSDIQLSYRNSLSLPVEVKLESSDDLWTAMHQQLMAQYTITPESGGRGLFVVFWFNKTPTRPPPGGLPKPKSAAELKRMLEKLLNRTEADLIKVIVLDASWSN
;
A
#
# COMPACT_ATOMS: atom_id res chain seq x y z
N MET A 1 -25.27 1.66 4.56
CA MET A 1 -25.67 1.82 3.12
C MET A 1 -27.02 1.19 2.78
N LEU A 2 -27.17 -0.15 2.71
CA LEU A 2 -28.47 -0.75 2.33
C LEU A 2 -29.65 -0.30 3.21
N ARG A 3 -29.43 -0.24 4.52
CA ARG A 3 -30.42 0.30 5.48
C ARG A 3 -30.50 1.82 5.43
N ASP A 4 -29.36 2.51 5.53
CA ASP A 4 -29.31 3.97 5.78
C ASP A 4 -29.56 4.84 4.52
N GLU A 5 -29.09 4.41 3.36
CA GLU A 5 -29.16 5.17 2.10
C GLU A 5 -30.26 4.63 1.17
N TYR A 6 -30.41 3.31 1.10
CA TYR A 6 -31.34 2.65 0.19
C TYR A 6 -32.61 2.11 0.86
N GLN A 7 -32.85 2.38 2.15
CA GLN A 7 -34.10 2.07 2.84
C GLN A 7 -34.59 0.61 2.66
N PHE A 8 -33.67 -0.34 2.51
CA PHE A 8 -34.01 -1.77 2.50
C PHE A 8 -34.18 -2.23 3.96
N GLU A 9 -35.43 -2.46 4.39
CA GLU A 9 -35.75 -2.85 5.78
C GLU A 9 -35.07 -4.17 6.20
N ASN A 10 -34.81 -5.08 5.26
CA ASN A 10 -34.19 -6.39 5.53
C ASN A 10 -32.91 -6.61 4.71
N ALA A 11 -31.86 -5.82 5.01
CA ALA A 11 -30.58 -5.87 4.31
C ALA A 11 -29.91 -7.26 4.32
N ASP A 12 -30.03 -8.02 5.41
CA ASP A 12 -29.43 -9.36 5.53
C ASP A 12 -30.06 -10.34 4.54
N GLN A 13 -31.38 -10.23 4.32
CA GLN A 13 -32.09 -11.02 3.32
C GLN A 13 -31.65 -10.66 1.89
N PHE A 14 -31.38 -9.38 1.61
CA PHE A 14 -30.87 -8.94 0.31
C PHE A 14 -29.48 -9.50 0.03
N ILE A 15 -28.58 -9.46 1.02
CA ILE A 15 -27.24 -10.05 0.94
C ILE A 15 -27.35 -11.56 0.70
N GLN A 16 -28.17 -12.25 1.49
CA GLN A 16 -28.36 -13.69 1.35
C GLN A 16 -28.95 -14.08 -0.02
N GLN A 17 -29.85 -13.27 -0.59
CA GLN A 17 -30.39 -13.52 -1.92
C GLN A 17 -29.35 -13.24 -3.02
N ALA A 18 -28.49 -12.23 -2.86
CA ALA A 18 -27.37 -11.99 -3.76
C ALA A 18 -26.38 -13.17 -3.75
N GLU A 19 -26.08 -13.74 -2.57
CA GLU A 19 -25.25 -14.94 -2.43
C GLU A 19 -25.90 -16.16 -3.10
N GLN A 20 -27.22 -16.35 -2.93
CA GLN A 20 -27.96 -17.47 -3.54
C GLN A 20 -27.98 -17.42 -5.07
N HIS A 21 -27.98 -16.21 -5.65
CA HIS A 21 -27.92 -16.01 -7.10
C HIS A 21 -26.49 -15.81 -7.62
N GLY A 22 -25.50 -15.88 -6.72
CA GLY A 22 -24.11 -15.77 -7.06
C GLY A 22 -23.69 -14.43 -7.65
N ILE A 23 -24.26 -13.34 -7.13
CA ILE A 23 -23.94 -11.97 -7.52
C ILE A 23 -23.48 -11.13 -6.31
N ASP A 24 -23.20 -11.76 -5.18
CA ASP A 24 -22.69 -11.16 -3.94
C ASP A 24 -21.39 -10.38 -4.16
N ALA A 25 -20.56 -10.82 -5.11
CA ALA A 25 -19.40 -10.10 -5.62
C ALA A 25 -19.69 -8.63 -6.02
N LEU A 26 -20.92 -8.32 -6.44
CA LEU A 26 -21.34 -6.97 -6.84
C LEU A 26 -21.68 -6.07 -5.64
N LEU A 27 -21.87 -6.62 -4.44
CA LEU A 27 -22.17 -5.84 -3.24
C LEU A 27 -20.94 -5.10 -2.70
N GLY A 28 -19.74 -5.61 -2.99
CA GLY A 28 -18.47 -5.03 -2.54
C GLY A 28 -18.08 -3.72 -3.25
N ASN A 29 -18.76 -3.36 -4.34
CA ASN A 29 -18.55 -2.10 -5.04
C ASN A 29 -19.79 -1.20 -4.89
N PRO A 30 -19.66 0.03 -4.33
CA PRO A 30 -20.80 0.93 -4.10
C PRO A 30 -21.67 1.19 -5.33
N ILE A 31 -21.07 1.25 -6.53
CA ILE A 31 -21.78 1.50 -7.79
C ILE A 31 -22.51 0.25 -8.24
N SER A 32 -21.85 -0.91 -8.22
CA SER A 32 -22.50 -2.19 -8.54
C SER A 32 -23.66 -2.50 -7.60
N LEU A 33 -23.51 -2.16 -6.31
CA LEU A 33 -24.59 -2.21 -5.31
C LEU A 33 -25.74 -1.28 -5.67
N GLU A 34 -25.46 -0.02 -6.03
CA GLU A 34 -26.47 0.95 -6.45
C GLU A 34 -27.25 0.46 -7.69
N LEU A 35 -26.53 -0.05 -8.69
CA LEU A 35 -27.12 -0.59 -9.93
C LEU A 35 -27.99 -1.81 -9.64
N LEU A 36 -27.54 -2.72 -8.79
CA LEU A 36 -28.32 -3.90 -8.37
C LEU A 36 -29.57 -3.51 -7.57
N VAL A 37 -29.45 -2.58 -6.63
CA VAL A 37 -30.57 -2.05 -5.84
C VAL A 37 -31.63 -1.41 -6.74
N LYS A 38 -31.21 -0.62 -7.73
CA LYS A 38 -32.12 -0.02 -8.72
C LYS A 38 -32.82 -1.08 -9.58
N ALA A 39 -32.09 -2.08 -10.05
CA ALA A 39 -32.64 -3.19 -10.84
C ALA A 39 -33.72 -3.98 -10.05
N MET A 40 -33.44 -4.32 -8.79
CA MET A 40 -34.33 -5.12 -7.94
C MET A 40 -35.63 -4.41 -7.56
N ARG A 41 -35.63 -3.07 -7.43
CA ARG A 41 -36.83 -2.30 -7.11
C ARG A 41 -37.89 -2.31 -8.22
N GLN A 42 -37.51 -2.59 -9.48
CA GLN A 42 -38.44 -2.52 -10.61
C GLN A 42 -39.09 -3.84 -11.02
N GLN A 43 -38.40 -4.99 -10.93
CA GLN A 43 -39.00 -6.27 -11.32
C GLN A 43 -40.09 -6.77 -10.34
N GLY A 44 -40.28 -6.06 -9.22
CA GLY A 44 -40.87 -6.65 -8.03
C GLY A 44 -39.94 -7.75 -7.49
N SER A 45 -40.06 -8.12 -6.23
CA SER A 45 -39.13 -9.06 -5.57
C SER A 45 -39.15 -10.52 -6.08
N GLN A 46 -39.50 -10.78 -7.35
CA GLN A 46 -39.75 -12.13 -7.87
C GLN A 46 -38.68 -12.70 -8.81
N SER A 47 -37.78 -11.91 -9.39
CA SER A 47 -36.73 -12.42 -10.30
C SER A 47 -35.40 -11.70 -10.06
N TRP A 48 -34.41 -12.45 -9.59
CA TRP A 48 -33.03 -11.96 -9.41
C TRP A 48 -32.23 -12.18 -10.70
N PRO A 49 -31.28 -11.29 -11.04
CA PRO A 49 -30.39 -11.46 -12.18
C PRO A 49 -29.49 -12.68 -12.00
N ALA A 50 -29.19 -13.41 -13.09
CA ALA A 50 -28.44 -14.66 -13.02
C ALA A 50 -26.91 -14.46 -12.99
N GLY A 51 -26.43 -13.28 -13.39
CA GLY A 51 -25.00 -12.95 -13.43
C GLY A 51 -24.73 -11.46 -13.62
N ARG A 52 -23.45 -11.09 -13.78
CA ARG A 52 -23.03 -9.68 -13.89
C ARG A 52 -23.58 -9.02 -15.15
N TYR A 53 -23.66 -9.76 -16.24
CA TYR A 53 -24.28 -9.32 -17.49
C TYR A 53 -25.71 -8.83 -17.26
N ASP A 54 -26.55 -9.62 -16.57
CA ASP A 54 -27.95 -9.28 -16.34
C ASP A 54 -28.10 -8.03 -15.46
N VAL A 55 -27.26 -7.90 -14.42
CA VAL A 55 -27.27 -6.71 -13.56
C VAL A 55 -26.95 -5.45 -14.36
N LEU A 56 -25.89 -5.49 -15.17
CA LEU A 56 -25.49 -4.35 -15.98
C LEU A 56 -26.49 -4.06 -17.11
N ASP A 57 -27.06 -5.09 -17.75
CA ASP A 57 -28.09 -4.91 -18.78
C ASP A 57 -29.35 -4.25 -18.20
N LEU A 58 -29.85 -4.74 -17.06
CA LEU A 58 -31.00 -4.17 -16.37
C LEU A 58 -30.74 -2.73 -15.93
N ALA A 59 -29.57 -2.46 -15.36
CA ALA A 59 -29.23 -1.12 -14.90
C ALA A 59 -29.06 -0.15 -16.07
N CYS A 60 -28.44 -0.56 -17.18
CA CYS A 60 -28.34 0.29 -18.37
C CYS A 60 -29.72 0.60 -18.98
N ARG A 61 -30.61 -0.39 -19.03
CA ARG A 61 -32.02 -0.20 -19.44
C ARG A 61 -32.77 0.77 -18.55
N GLU A 62 -32.45 0.86 -17.26
CA GLU A 62 -33.03 1.84 -16.35
C GLU A 62 -32.45 3.24 -16.59
N LEU A 63 -31.12 3.35 -16.68
CA LEU A 63 -30.42 4.62 -16.88
C LEU A 63 -30.76 5.29 -18.21
N VAL A 64 -31.08 4.51 -19.26
CA VAL A 64 -31.51 5.05 -20.55
C VAL A 64 -32.94 5.59 -20.54
N THR A 65 -33.77 5.23 -19.55
CA THR A 65 -35.15 5.71 -19.47
C THR A 65 -35.25 7.12 -18.89
N GLU A 66 -36.00 7.98 -19.57
CA GLU A 66 -36.26 9.37 -19.15
C GLU A 66 -37.39 9.40 -18.10
N SER A 67 -37.03 9.66 -16.84
CA SER A 67 -37.95 9.73 -15.71
C SER A 67 -38.59 11.11 -15.53
N ASN A 68 -38.04 12.17 -16.14
CA ASN A 68 -38.61 13.52 -16.10
C ASN A 68 -39.78 13.68 -17.09
N ARG A 69 -40.95 14.06 -16.55
CA ARG A 69 -42.18 14.25 -17.33
C ARG A 69 -42.05 15.34 -18.39
N ASP A 70 -41.42 16.47 -18.07
CA ASP A 70 -41.31 17.60 -18.99
C ASP A 70 -40.40 17.26 -20.18
N HIS A 71 -39.36 16.45 -19.95
CA HIS A 71 -38.50 15.94 -21.02
C HIS A 71 -39.22 14.89 -21.88
N ARG A 72 -39.97 13.97 -21.27
CA ARG A 72 -40.82 13.03 -22.02
C ARG A 72 -41.85 13.74 -22.89
N ASP A 73 -42.46 14.81 -22.37
CA ASP A 73 -43.46 15.58 -23.11
C ASP A 73 -42.83 16.34 -24.30
N ARG A 74 -41.57 16.81 -24.17
CA ARG A 74 -40.80 17.41 -25.29
C ARG A 74 -40.36 16.41 -26.35
N LEU A 75 -40.05 15.17 -25.96
CA LEU A 75 -39.58 14.10 -26.86
C LEU A 75 -40.72 13.25 -27.44
N ARG A 76 -41.98 13.55 -27.07
CA ARG A 76 -43.17 12.77 -27.43
C ARG A 76 -43.40 12.64 -28.93
N ASP A 77 -43.04 13.66 -29.70
CA ASP A 77 -43.31 13.71 -31.14
C ASP A 77 -42.33 12.86 -31.97
N PHE A 78 -41.17 12.47 -31.40
CA PHE A 78 -40.15 11.63 -32.04
C PHE A 78 -39.53 10.61 -31.08
N PRO A 79 -40.29 9.62 -30.58
CA PRO A 79 -39.79 8.68 -29.58
C PRO A 79 -38.75 7.72 -30.19
N ILE A 80 -37.52 7.76 -29.66
CA ILE A 80 -36.48 6.77 -29.99
C ILE A 80 -36.61 5.57 -29.03
N PRO A 81 -36.65 4.32 -29.55
CA PRO A 81 -36.73 3.14 -28.70
C PRO A 81 -35.53 3.03 -27.74
N PRO A 82 -35.73 2.58 -26.49
CA PRO A 82 -34.64 2.40 -25.52
C PRO A 82 -33.48 1.55 -26.04
N GLU A 83 -33.74 0.49 -26.81
CA GLU A 83 -32.68 -0.33 -27.43
C GLU A 83 -31.83 0.46 -28.42
N SER A 84 -32.42 1.38 -29.19
CA SER A 84 -31.65 2.22 -30.12
C SER A 84 -30.78 3.24 -29.37
N LEU A 85 -31.23 3.71 -28.21
CA LEU A 85 -30.44 4.56 -27.32
C LEU A 85 -29.30 3.77 -26.65
N LEU A 86 -29.53 2.53 -26.24
CA LEU A 86 -28.50 1.64 -25.70
C LEU A 86 -27.45 1.26 -26.76
N ASP A 87 -27.89 0.91 -27.97
CA ASP A 87 -26.98 0.65 -29.10
C ASP A 87 -26.13 1.90 -29.39
N SER A 88 -26.73 3.09 -29.42
CA SER A 88 -25.99 4.34 -29.65
C SER A 88 -25.05 4.67 -28.48
N ALA A 89 -25.47 4.46 -27.23
CA ALA A 89 -24.61 4.63 -26.07
C ALA A 89 -23.42 3.65 -26.09
N GLY A 90 -23.63 2.41 -26.57
CA GLY A 90 -22.58 1.43 -26.77
C GLY A 90 -21.59 1.84 -27.86
N GLU A 91 -22.07 2.37 -28.99
CA GLU A 91 -21.23 2.94 -30.04
C GLU A 91 -20.36 4.09 -29.50
N LEU A 92 -20.97 5.07 -28.82
CA LEU A 92 -20.25 6.19 -28.22
C LEU A 92 -19.24 5.71 -27.18
N SER A 93 -19.59 4.72 -26.35
CA SER A 93 -18.69 4.16 -25.34
C SER A 93 -17.49 3.44 -25.97
N ALA A 94 -17.71 2.66 -27.03
CA ALA A 94 -16.64 2.02 -27.80
C ALA A 94 -15.69 3.04 -28.41
N LEU A 95 -16.22 4.13 -28.98
CA LEU A 95 -15.42 5.23 -29.51
C LEU A 95 -14.57 5.92 -28.44
N ILE A 96 -15.18 6.25 -27.28
CA ILE A 96 -14.50 6.90 -26.16
C ILE A 96 -13.34 6.05 -25.64
N LEU A 97 -13.57 4.74 -25.46
CA LEU A 97 -12.56 3.81 -24.92
C LEU A 97 -11.44 3.53 -25.92
N LEU A 98 -11.75 3.30 -27.19
CA LEU A 98 -10.76 2.97 -28.22
C LEU A 98 -9.96 4.18 -28.71
N ALA A 99 -10.45 5.40 -28.47
CA ALA A 99 -9.74 6.65 -28.74
C ALA A 99 -9.02 7.22 -27.49
N ASP A 100 -9.19 6.59 -26.32
CA ASP A 100 -8.65 7.03 -25.03
C ASP A 100 -8.96 8.51 -24.70
N ILE A 101 -10.22 8.89 -24.86
CA ILE A 101 -10.72 10.24 -24.55
C ILE A 101 -11.63 10.21 -23.31
N GLN A 102 -11.91 11.39 -22.73
CA GLN A 102 -12.71 11.49 -21.51
C GLN A 102 -14.22 11.51 -21.76
N GLY A 103 -14.65 11.95 -22.94
CA GLY A 103 -16.06 12.11 -23.27
C GLY A 103 -16.29 12.81 -24.59
N LEU A 104 -17.48 13.37 -24.78
CA LEU A 104 -17.89 14.04 -26.02
C LEU A 104 -18.52 15.39 -25.72
N ALA A 105 -18.26 16.37 -26.58
CA ALA A 105 -18.95 17.66 -26.54
C ALA A 105 -20.24 17.61 -27.36
N THR A 106 -21.33 18.16 -26.82
CA THR A 106 -22.62 18.30 -27.52
C THR A 106 -22.68 19.53 -28.41
N ASP A 107 -21.82 20.51 -28.16
CA ASP A 107 -21.68 21.75 -28.93
C ASP A 107 -20.23 21.94 -29.47
N GLN A 108 -20.06 22.69 -30.56
CA GLN A 108 -18.75 22.97 -31.15
C GLN A 108 -17.89 23.87 -30.27
N ASP A 109 -18.48 24.86 -29.60
CA ASP A 109 -17.73 25.81 -28.76
C ASP A 109 -17.17 25.13 -27.49
N ALA A 110 -17.75 24.00 -27.10
CA ALA A 110 -17.28 23.19 -25.98
C ALA A 110 -16.23 22.13 -26.38
N GLY A 111 -15.93 21.96 -27.67
CA GLY A 111 -15.01 20.95 -28.18
C GLY A 111 -13.57 21.07 -27.66
N SER A 112 -12.90 19.94 -27.46
CA SER A 112 -11.46 19.85 -27.18
C SER A 112 -10.91 18.47 -27.58
N ASP A 113 -9.59 18.29 -27.52
CA ASP A 113 -8.95 17.00 -27.82
C ASP A 113 -9.48 15.84 -26.95
N LEU A 114 -9.81 16.13 -25.68
CA LEU A 114 -10.36 15.14 -24.73
C LEU A 114 -11.90 15.04 -24.79
N TYR A 115 -12.56 16.00 -25.42
CA TYR A 115 -14.01 16.06 -25.63
C TYR A 115 -14.35 16.48 -27.06
N PRO A 116 -14.09 15.63 -28.07
CA PRO A 116 -14.44 15.92 -29.46
C PRO A 116 -15.95 16.10 -29.62
N THR A 117 -16.36 16.94 -30.57
CA THR A 117 -17.77 17.24 -30.78
C THR A 117 -18.49 16.06 -31.45
N VAL A 118 -19.62 15.63 -30.87
CA VAL A 118 -20.40 14.48 -31.37
C VAL A 118 -20.92 14.70 -32.80
N ALA A 119 -21.17 15.95 -33.20
CA ALA A 119 -21.64 16.30 -34.54
C ALA A 119 -20.61 15.99 -35.65
N ASP A 120 -19.32 15.96 -35.31
CA ASP A 120 -18.24 15.68 -36.27
C ASP A 120 -17.97 14.17 -36.43
N LEU A 121 -18.67 13.33 -35.65
CA LEU A 121 -18.54 11.89 -35.68
C LEU A 121 -19.51 11.27 -36.69
N ARG A 122 -19.02 10.29 -37.44
CA ARG A 122 -19.88 9.42 -38.25
C ARG A 122 -20.43 8.33 -37.35
N LEU A 123 -21.73 8.41 -37.07
CA LEU A 123 -22.43 7.51 -36.17
C LEU A 123 -23.49 6.72 -36.92
N GLY A 124 -23.80 5.52 -36.44
CA GLY A 124 -24.87 4.69 -37.01
C GLY A 124 -26.24 5.38 -36.95
N ASN A 125 -26.51 6.14 -35.88
CA ASN A 125 -27.72 6.92 -35.69
C ASN A 125 -27.47 8.22 -34.90
N SER A 126 -27.24 9.33 -35.61
CA SER A 126 -26.90 10.62 -34.99
C SER A 126 -27.99 11.18 -34.05
N SER A 127 -29.27 10.98 -34.34
CA SER A 127 -30.34 11.47 -33.45
C SER A 127 -30.44 10.65 -32.16
N ALA A 128 -30.29 9.32 -32.26
CA ALA A 128 -30.23 8.45 -31.09
C ALA A 128 -28.97 8.68 -30.26
N ALA A 129 -27.83 9.01 -30.87
CA ALA A 129 -26.61 9.36 -30.17
C ALA A 129 -26.73 10.70 -29.41
N ALA A 130 -27.30 11.74 -30.04
CA ALA A 130 -27.54 13.01 -29.36
C ALA A 130 -28.51 12.83 -28.18
N GLN A 131 -29.57 12.03 -28.35
CA GLN A 131 -30.50 11.73 -27.26
C GLN A 131 -29.84 10.84 -26.19
N SER A 132 -29.00 9.86 -26.54
CA SER A 132 -28.36 8.98 -25.55
C SER A 132 -27.42 9.75 -24.63
N LEU A 133 -26.69 10.75 -25.15
CA LEU A 133 -25.86 11.66 -24.35
C LEU A 133 -26.67 12.42 -23.28
N SER A 134 -27.96 12.67 -23.51
CA SER A 134 -28.85 13.32 -22.53
C SER A 134 -29.44 12.37 -21.48
N THR A 135 -29.19 11.07 -21.58
CA THR A 135 -29.68 10.07 -20.60
C THR A 135 -28.76 9.94 -19.39
N ARG A 136 -29.19 9.20 -18.36
CA ARG A 136 -28.39 8.96 -17.15
C ARG A 136 -27.23 7.97 -17.36
N LEU A 137 -27.05 7.46 -18.59
CA LEU A 137 -25.85 6.70 -18.97
C LEU A 137 -24.61 7.60 -19.08
N PHE A 138 -24.82 8.91 -19.23
CA PHE A 138 -23.77 9.91 -19.29
C PHE A 138 -23.96 10.94 -18.15
N SER A 139 -22.85 11.52 -17.70
CA SER A 139 -22.81 12.58 -16.70
C SER A 139 -22.18 13.84 -17.29
N VAL A 140 -22.61 14.99 -16.81
CA VAL A 140 -22.08 16.29 -17.23
C VAL A 140 -20.72 16.50 -16.55
N ALA A 141 -19.65 16.58 -17.35
CA ALA A 141 -18.32 16.93 -16.86
C ALA A 141 -18.14 18.46 -16.76
N ALA A 142 -18.66 19.17 -17.75
CA ALA A 142 -18.78 20.62 -17.83
C ALA A 142 -19.97 20.97 -18.74
N PRO A 143 -20.45 22.23 -18.80
CA PRO A 143 -21.49 22.62 -19.75
C PRO A 143 -21.17 22.13 -21.17
N GLU A 144 -22.12 21.46 -21.81
CA GLU A 144 -21.99 20.85 -23.15
C GLU A 144 -20.85 19.81 -23.29
N ARG A 145 -20.33 19.24 -22.18
CA ARG A 145 -19.36 18.14 -22.17
C ARG A 145 -19.89 16.96 -21.36
N MET A 146 -20.09 15.85 -22.04
CA MET A 146 -20.66 14.63 -21.49
C MET A 146 -19.59 13.55 -21.39
N ARG A 147 -19.60 12.78 -20.30
CA ARG A 147 -18.74 11.60 -20.13
C ARG A 147 -19.59 10.40 -19.69
N PRO A 148 -19.18 9.15 -19.94
CA PRO A 148 -19.90 8.00 -19.40
C PRO A 148 -20.07 8.12 -17.88
N VAL A 149 -21.21 7.67 -17.34
CA VAL A 149 -21.48 7.75 -15.90
C VAL A 149 -20.46 6.97 -15.08
N HIS A 150 -19.98 5.85 -15.63
CA HIS A 150 -18.93 5.02 -15.04
C HIS A 150 -18.18 4.24 -16.12
N ARG A 151 -16.90 3.94 -15.89
CA ARG A 151 -16.05 3.20 -16.83
C ARG A 151 -16.60 1.80 -17.13
N THR A 152 -17.00 1.05 -16.11
CA THR A 152 -17.56 -0.31 -16.28
C THR A 152 -18.82 -0.32 -17.16
N VAL A 153 -19.65 0.73 -17.07
CA VAL A 153 -20.84 0.87 -17.93
C VAL A 153 -20.44 1.09 -19.37
N ALA A 154 -19.43 1.95 -19.62
CA ALA A 154 -18.89 2.17 -20.96
C ALA A 154 -18.26 0.90 -21.55
N GLU A 155 -17.48 0.16 -20.77
CA GLU A 155 -16.84 -1.09 -21.21
C GLU A 155 -17.87 -2.16 -21.57
N PHE A 156 -18.89 -2.32 -20.72
CA PHE A 156 -19.99 -3.26 -20.97
C PHE A 156 -20.79 -2.90 -22.23
N LEU A 157 -21.27 -1.65 -22.34
CA LEU A 157 -22.07 -1.21 -23.49
C LEU A 157 -21.26 -1.19 -24.78
N GLY A 158 -19.99 -0.77 -24.71
CA GLY A 158 -19.05 -0.82 -25.84
C GLY A 158 -18.84 -2.24 -26.33
N ALA A 159 -18.56 -3.19 -25.43
CA ALA A 159 -18.39 -4.59 -25.79
C ALA A 159 -19.67 -5.22 -26.35
N ARG A 160 -20.83 -4.92 -25.75
CA ARG A 160 -22.14 -5.40 -26.24
C ARG A 160 -22.41 -4.92 -27.66
N TRP A 161 -22.17 -3.64 -27.94
CA TRP A 161 -22.35 -3.07 -29.28
C TRP A 161 -21.38 -3.70 -30.27
N ILE A 162 -20.09 -3.75 -29.95
CA ILE A 162 -19.06 -4.38 -30.82
C ILE A 162 -19.42 -5.84 -31.13
N ASN A 163 -19.84 -6.63 -30.12
CA ASN A 163 -20.23 -8.03 -30.33
C ASN A 163 -21.38 -8.16 -31.31
N ARG A 164 -22.38 -7.27 -31.24
CA ARG A 164 -23.48 -7.23 -32.20
C ARG A 164 -23.00 -6.89 -33.61
N GLN A 165 -22.08 -5.93 -33.75
CA GLN A 165 -21.50 -5.58 -35.04
C GLN A 165 -20.70 -6.73 -35.65
N LEU A 166 -20.01 -7.54 -34.84
CA LEU A 166 -19.34 -8.75 -35.28
C LEU A 166 -20.34 -9.83 -35.72
N ALA A 167 -21.38 -10.08 -34.92
CA ALA A 167 -22.44 -11.05 -35.22
C ALA A 167 -23.19 -10.71 -36.53
N ASP A 168 -23.47 -9.43 -36.76
CA ASP A 168 -24.10 -8.91 -37.98
C ASP A 168 -23.13 -8.82 -39.18
N LYS A 169 -21.85 -9.23 -39.01
CA LYS A 169 -20.77 -9.12 -40.00
C LYS A 169 -20.55 -7.68 -40.51
N ARG A 170 -20.87 -6.68 -39.67
CA ARG A 170 -20.68 -5.24 -39.94
C ARG A 170 -19.34 -4.70 -39.47
N LEU A 171 -18.64 -5.44 -38.61
CA LEU A 171 -17.28 -5.19 -38.16
C LEU A 171 -16.41 -6.41 -38.45
N MET A 172 -15.18 -6.19 -38.92
CA MET A 172 -14.26 -7.30 -39.20
C MET A 172 -13.40 -7.66 -37.96
N PRO A 173 -13.26 -8.95 -37.58
CA PRO A 173 -12.58 -9.37 -36.35
C PRO A 173 -11.09 -9.03 -36.25
N HIS A 174 -10.28 -9.30 -37.30
CA HIS A 174 -8.84 -9.01 -37.24
C HIS A 174 -8.60 -7.50 -37.19
N ARG A 175 -9.44 -6.74 -37.91
CA ARG A 175 -9.43 -5.28 -37.86
C ARG A 175 -9.69 -4.75 -36.45
N LEU A 176 -10.71 -5.25 -35.75
CA LEU A 176 -10.97 -4.91 -34.35
C LEU A 176 -9.78 -5.30 -33.45
N LEU A 177 -9.25 -6.51 -33.57
CA LEU A 177 -8.14 -6.97 -32.74
C LEU A 177 -6.89 -6.09 -32.89
N SER A 178 -6.68 -5.49 -34.07
CA SER A 178 -5.59 -4.54 -34.29
C SER A 178 -5.69 -3.27 -33.44
N GLN A 179 -6.91 -2.95 -32.96
CA GLN A 179 -7.25 -1.81 -32.09
C GLN A 179 -7.34 -2.19 -30.61
N LEU A 180 -7.24 -3.48 -30.28
CA LEU A 180 -7.27 -3.98 -28.89
C LEU A 180 -5.88 -4.43 -28.45
N LEU A 181 -5.10 -5.02 -29.37
CA LEU A 181 -3.82 -5.63 -29.08
C LEU A 181 -2.66 -4.71 -29.45
N ALA A 182 -1.72 -4.59 -28.52
CA ALA A 182 -0.43 -3.96 -28.76
C ALA A 182 0.44 -4.81 -29.73
N PRO A 183 1.55 -4.25 -30.25
CA PRO A 183 2.41 -4.97 -31.20
C PRO A 183 2.94 -6.32 -30.69
N ASP A 184 3.16 -6.44 -29.38
CA ASP A 184 3.60 -7.69 -28.74
C ASP A 184 2.47 -8.73 -28.57
N GLY A 185 1.24 -8.40 -28.96
CA GLY A 185 0.04 -9.23 -28.87
C GLY A 185 -0.69 -9.19 -27.54
N GLY A 186 -0.20 -8.43 -26.55
CA GLY A 186 -0.88 -8.28 -25.26
C GLY A 186 -1.80 -7.05 -25.19
N LEU A 187 -2.52 -6.92 -24.06
CA LEU A 187 -3.45 -5.82 -23.81
C LEU A 187 -2.81 -4.68 -23.04
N VAL A 188 -3.12 -3.44 -23.43
CA VAL A 188 -2.87 -2.24 -22.63
C VAL A 188 -3.82 -2.17 -21.45
N ALA A 189 -3.41 -1.53 -20.36
CA ALA A 189 -4.17 -1.48 -19.12
C ALA A 189 -5.60 -0.93 -19.32
N GLU A 190 -5.73 0.15 -20.10
CA GLU A 190 -7.00 0.83 -20.37
C GLU A 190 -8.03 -0.06 -21.11
N LEU A 191 -7.59 -0.97 -21.98
CA LEU A 191 -8.52 -1.78 -22.79
C LEU A 191 -8.88 -3.12 -22.15
N ARG A 192 -8.37 -3.43 -20.95
CA ARG A 192 -8.62 -4.71 -20.26
C ARG A 192 -10.09 -4.98 -20.00
N GLY A 193 -10.86 -4.00 -19.51
CA GLY A 193 -12.27 -4.19 -19.18
C GLY A 193 -13.15 -4.41 -20.40
N LEU A 194 -13.00 -3.57 -21.44
CA LEU A 194 -13.69 -3.73 -22.73
C LEU A 194 -13.38 -5.10 -23.35
N THR A 195 -12.11 -5.49 -23.36
CA THR A 195 -11.66 -6.75 -23.95
C THR A 195 -12.16 -7.97 -23.19
N ALA A 196 -12.19 -7.91 -21.87
CA ALA A 196 -12.69 -9.00 -21.05
C ALA A 196 -14.20 -9.24 -21.27
N TRP A 197 -15.00 -8.17 -21.40
CA TRP A 197 -16.40 -8.29 -21.82
C TRP A 197 -16.54 -8.87 -23.22
N LEU A 198 -15.71 -8.46 -24.17
CA LEU A 198 -15.71 -9.04 -25.52
C LEU A 198 -15.35 -10.53 -25.51
N ALA A 199 -14.39 -10.94 -24.70
CA ALA A 199 -14.03 -12.36 -24.54
C ALA A 199 -15.21 -13.18 -23.98
N ALA A 200 -15.97 -12.62 -23.04
CA ALA A 200 -17.17 -13.26 -22.48
C ALA A 200 -18.33 -13.35 -23.48
N LEU A 201 -18.52 -12.30 -24.30
CA LEU A 201 -19.66 -12.19 -25.22
C LEU A 201 -19.44 -12.86 -26.58
N ASN A 202 -18.18 -13.08 -26.98
CA ASN A 202 -17.81 -13.58 -28.30
C ASN A 202 -16.90 -14.81 -28.22
N ALA A 203 -17.46 -16.00 -28.49
CA ALA A 203 -16.73 -17.26 -28.42
C ALA A 203 -15.54 -17.34 -29.39
N ASP A 204 -15.66 -16.73 -30.58
CA ASP A 204 -14.61 -16.77 -31.61
C ASP A 204 -13.37 -15.96 -31.20
N LEU A 205 -13.58 -14.87 -30.45
CA LEU A 205 -12.50 -14.01 -29.95
C LEU A 205 -11.96 -14.46 -28.58
N CYS A 206 -12.77 -15.18 -27.79
CA CYS A 206 -12.45 -15.57 -26.41
C CYS A 206 -11.04 -16.16 -26.26
N GLN A 207 -10.66 -17.12 -27.10
CA GLN A 207 -9.36 -17.78 -26.98
C GLN A 207 -8.21 -16.80 -27.20
N LYS A 208 -8.30 -15.98 -28.26
CA LYS A 208 -7.24 -15.03 -28.62
C LYS A 208 -7.08 -13.91 -27.59
N LEU A 209 -8.18 -13.46 -27.00
CA LEU A 209 -8.16 -12.47 -25.93
C LEU A 209 -7.68 -13.05 -24.60
N THR A 210 -7.97 -14.33 -24.33
CA THR A 210 -7.41 -15.08 -23.20
C THR A 210 -5.90 -15.27 -23.33
N ASP A 211 -5.41 -15.55 -24.53
CA ASP A 211 -3.97 -15.65 -24.80
C ASP A 211 -3.25 -14.29 -24.60
N ALA A 212 -3.94 -13.19 -24.92
CA ALA A 212 -3.40 -11.84 -24.76
C ALA A 212 -3.30 -11.43 -23.27
N ASP A 213 -4.35 -11.65 -22.47
CA ASP A 213 -4.29 -11.46 -21.02
C ASP A 213 -5.37 -12.28 -20.28
N PRO A 214 -5.02 -13.48 -19.75
CA PRO A 214 -6.01 -14.32 -19.06
C PRO A 214 -6.45 -13.69 -17.73
N VAL A 215 -5.62 -12.82 -17.15
CA VAL A 215 -5.93 -12.13 -15.88
C VAL A 215 -7.03 -11.11 -16.09
N ALA A 216 -6.97 -10.34 -17.20
CA ALA A 216 -8.01 -9.39 -17.55
C ALA A 216 -9.37 -10.08 -17.74
N VAL A 217 -9.39 -11.21 -18.45
CA VAL A 217 -10.63 -11.99 -18.68
C VAL A 217 -11.21 -12.48 -17.35
N ALA A 218 -10.39 -12.98 -16.42
CA ALA A 218 -10.84 -13.48 -15.12
C ALA A 218 -11.30 -12.37 -14.15
N LEU A 219 -10.70 -11.18 -14.20
CA LEU A 219 -11.01 -10.08 -13.29
C LEU A 219 -12.20 -9.24 -13.76
N TYR A 220 -12.28 -8.94 -15.06
CA TYR A 220 -13.25 -7.97 -15.57
C TYR A 220 -14.43 -8.60 -16.31
N GLY A 221 -14.23 -9.75 -16.96
CA GLY A 221 -15.25 -10.43 -17.76
C GLY A 221 -16.30 -11.18 -16.93
N ASP A 222 -17.41 -11.54 -17.55
CA ASP A 222 -18.42 -12.42 -16.95
C ASP A 222 -18.15 -13.87 -17.35
N ILE A 223 -17.51 -14.62 -16.45
CA ILE A 223 -17.05 -16.00 -16.68
C ILE A 223 -18.23 -16.96 -16.86
N GLN A 224 -19.39 -16.63 -16.29
CA GLN A 224 -20.59 -17.48 -16.37
C GLN A 224 -21.16 -17.54 -17.79
N LEU A 225 -20.86 -16.54 -18.64
CA LEU A 225 -21.22 -16.57 -20.06
C LEU A 225 -20.33 -17.50 -20.89
N LEU A 226 -19.15 -17.88 -20.37
CA LEU A 226 -18.21 -18.70 -21.12
C LEU A 226 -18.67 -20.17 -21.16
N PRO A 227 -18.62 -20.82 -22.34
CA PRO A 227 -18.78 -22.27 -22.42
C PRO A 227 -17.72 -22.99 -21.58
N ALA A 228 -18.04 -24.18 -21.06
CA ALA A 228 -17.13 -25.00 -20.24
C ALA A 228 -15.74 -25.22 -20.89
N ALA A 229 -15.68 -25.36 -22.22
CA ALA A 229 -14.42 -25.49 -22.94
C ALA A 229 -13.54 -24.22 -22.84
N SER A 230 -14.16 -23.04 -22.90
CA SER A 230 -13.50 -21.75 -22.75
C SER A 230 -13.10 -21.47 -21.30
N GLN A 231 -13.95 -21.83 -20.32
CA GLN A 231 -13.59 -21.77 -18.90
C GLN A 231 -12.36 -22.63 -18.59
N ARG A 232 -12.32 -23.87 -19.12
CA ARG A 232 -11.16 -24.78 -18.98
C ARG A 232 -9.91 -24.19 -19.64
N TYR A 233 -10.06 -23.55 -20.79
CA TYR A 233 -8.95 -22.89 -21.48
C TYR A 233 -8.40 -21.72 -20.64
N LEU A 234 -9.28 -20.86 -20.13
CA LEU A 234 -8.93 -19.75 -19.24
C LEU A 234 -8.19 -20.23 -17.99
N LEU A 235 -8.69 -21.27 -17.33
CA LEU A 235 -8.04 -21.87 -16.15
C LEU A 235 -6.60 -22.34 -16.48
N ARG A 236 -6.42 -23.03 -17.61
CA ARG A 236 -5.10 -23.49 -18.06
C ARG A 236 -4.18 -22.32 -18.43
N ALA A 237 -4.70 -21.25 -19.02
CA ALA A 237 -3.93 -20.06 -19.32
C ALA A 237 -3.46 -19.36 -18.04
N LEU A 238 -4.31 -19.27 -17.01
CA LEU A 238 -3.93 -18.75 -15.69
C LEU A 238 -2.87 -19.61 -15.02
N PHE A 239 -3.00 -20.94 -15.05
CA PHE A 239 -1.98 -21.86 -14.53
C PHE A 239 -0.64 -21.71 -15.25
N ASN A 240 -0.64 -21.67 -16.59
CA ASN A 240 0.57 -21.46 -17.36
C ASN A 240 1.25 -20.13 -17.03
N LYS A 241 0.47 -19.05 -16.81
CA LYS A 241 1.00 -17.74 -16.40
C LYS A 241 1.57 -17.79 -14.97
N ALA A 242 0.89 -18.46 -14.04
CA ALA A 242 1.33 -18.60 -12.64
C ALA A 242 2.67 -19.34 -12.49
N ARG A 243 2.99 -20.31 -13.36
CA ARG A 243 4.28 -21.02 -13.34
C ARG A 243 5.49 -20.08 -13.47
N GLY A 244 5.34 -18.95 -14.16
CA GLY A 244 6.37 -17.93 -14.31
C GLY A 244 6.16 -16.70 -13.43
N LEU A 245 5.06 -16.65 -12.67
CA LEU A 245 4.65 -15.54 -11.82
C LEU A 245 3.89 -16.07 -10.59
N PRO A 246 4.56 -16.67 -9.59
CA PRO A 246 3.88 -17.30 -8.46
C PRO A 246 2.93 -16.37 -7.68
N GLN A 247 3.24 -15.09 -7.58
CA GLN A 247 2.44 -14.05 -6.95
C GLN A 247 1.16 -13.66 -7.71
N LEU A 248 0.89 -14.23 -8.88
CA LEU A 248 -0.31 -13.95 -9.68
C LEU A 248 -1.61 -14.12 -8.86
N HIS A 249 -1.60 -15.04 -7.90
CA HIS A 249 -2.71 -15.29 -6.98
C HIS A 249 -3.10 -14.06 -6.12
N TRP A 250 -2.20 -13.10 -5.89
CA TRP A 250 -2.52 -11.83 -5.22
C TRP A 250 -3.33 -10.91 -6.13
N GLN A 251 -3.01 -10.88 -7.44
CA GLN A 251 -3.78 -10.08 -8.41
C GLN A 251 -5.20 -10.65 -8.56
N LEU A 252 -5.33 -11.98 -8.64
CA LEU A 252 -6.64 -12.62 -8.71
C LEU A 252 -7.49 -12.42 -7.46
N ALA A 253 -6.86 -12.39 -6.28
CA ALA A 253 -7.54 -12.18 -5.01
C ALA A 253 -8.18 -10.78 -4.87
N GLN A 254 -7.81 -9.82 -5.72
CA GLN A 254 -8.37 -8.46 -5.69
C GLN A 254 -9.83 -8.39 -6.17
N SER A 255 -10.30 -9.41 -6.91
CA SER A 255 -11.67 -9.45 -7.40
C SER A 255 -12.32 -10.81 -7.13
N PRO A 256 -13.51 -10.83 -6.50
CA PRO A 256 -14.25 -12.07 -6.27
C PRO A 256 -14.73 -12.75 -7.57
N THR A 257 -14.69 -12.06 -8.72
CA THR A 257 -15.10 -12.59 -10.03
C THR A 257 -14.31 -13.82 -10.47
N SER A 258 -13.05 -13.95 -10.03
CA SER A 258 -12.24 -15.13 -10.33
C SER A 258 -12.83 -16.41 -9.75
N GLY A 259 -13.64 -16.30 -8.68
CA GLY A 259 -14.37 -17.40 -8.07
C GLY A 259 -15.41 -18.05 -8.99
N ASP A 260 -15.87 -17.35 -10.03
CA ASP A 260 -16.85 -17.90 -10.99
C ASP A 260 -16.27 -19.05 -11.85
N LEU A 261 -14.96 -19.31 -11.78
CA LEU A 261 -14.33 -20.51 -12.33
C LEU A 261 -14.55 -21.77 -11.47
N ALA A 262 -15.11 -21.65 -10.27
CA ALA A 262 -15.43 -22.80 -9.42
C ALA A 262 -16.71 -23.52 -9.89
N THR A 263 -16.71 -24.05 -11.11
CA THR A 263 -17.88 -24.69 -11.75
C THR A 263 -17.78 -26.21 -11.73
N ALA A 264 -18.93 -26.89 -11.70
CA ALA A 264 -18.99 -28.36 -11.70
C ALA A 264 -18.29 -28.98 -12.93
N GLU A 265 -18.31 -28.28 -14.06
CA GLU A 265 -17.66 -28.67 -15.31
C GLU A 265 -16.12 -28.71 -15.22
N LEU A 266 -15.54 -27.99 -14.26
CA LEU A 266 -14.10 -27.95 -13.98
C LEU A 266 -13.69 -28.82 -12.79
N LEU A 267 -14.63 -29.53 -12.17
CA LEU A 267 -14.37 -30.37 -11.00
C LEU A 267 -13.22 -31.36 -11.23
N GLU A 268 -13.23 -32.07 -12.37
CA GLU A 268 -12.17 -33.05 -12.70
C GLU A 268 -10.79 -32.38 -12.88
N ASP A 269 -10.74 -31.18 -13.48
CA ASP A 269 -9.49 -30.44 -13.65
C ASP A 269 -8.92 -30.01 -12.27
N PHE A 270 -9.79 -29.55 -11.36
CA PHE A 270 -9.38 -29.18 -9.99
C PHE A 270 -9.02 -30.39 -9.13
N GLN A 271 -9.79 -31.47 -9.18
CA GLN A 271 -9.46 -32.73 -8.49
C GLN A 271 -8.12 -33.28 -8.96
N GLY A 272 -7.87 -33.27 -10.28
CA GLY A 272 -6.60 -33.69 -10.86
C GLY A 272 -5.42 -32.83 -10.37
N LEU A 273 -5.62 -31.52 -10.25
CA LEU A 273 -4.61 -30.62 -9.69
C LEU A 273 -4.34 -30.91 -8.20
N LEU A 274 -5.39 -30.94 -7.37
CA LEU A 274 -5.26 -31.11 -5.92
C LEU A 274 -4.74 -32.49 -5.50
N THR A 275 -4.92 -33.53 -6.33
CA THR A 275 -4.37 -34.87 -6.08
C THR A 275 -3.00 -35.08 -6.71
N GLY A 276 -2.73 -34.44 -7.85
CA GLY A 276 -1.50 -34.59 -8.63
C GLY A 276 -0.43 -33.55 -8.35
N TYR A 277 -0.68 -32.56 -7.48
CA TYR A 277 0.29 -31.49 -7.22
C TYR A 277 1.59 -32.03 -6.62
N ARG A 278 2.68 -31.34 -6.93
CA ARG A 278 4.02 -31.61 -6.40
C ARG A 278 4.50 -30.40 -5.62
N HIS A 279 5.48 -30.60 -4.75
CA HIS A 279 6.09 -29.53 -3.94
C HIS A 279 7.03 -28.61 -4.73
N ALA A 280 7.09 -28.77 -6.05
CA ALA A 280 7.84 -27.87 -6.92
C ALA A 280 7.12 -26.52 -7.05
N GLU A 281 7.90 -25.44 -7.14
CA GLU A 281 7.44 -24.04 -7.22
C GLU A 281 6.30 -23.83 -8.24
N ALA A 282 6.47 -24.37 -9.46
CA ALA A 282 5.47 -24.26 -10.52
C ALA A 282 4.11 -24.88 -10.13
N SER A 283 4.12 -26.05 -9.47
CA SER A 283 2.90 -26.71 -9.01
C SER A 283 2.27 -26.01 -7.80
N GLN A 284 3.10 -25.44 -6.90
CA GLN A 284 2.60 -24.64 -5.79
C GLN A 284 1.93 -23.34 -6.26
N ALA A 285 2.45 -22.72 -7.32
CA ALA A 285 1.85 -21.54 -7.94
C ALA A 285 0.49 -21.84 -8.61
N GLU A 286 0.37 -22.96 -9.31
CA GLU A 286 -0.93 -23.43 -9.85
C GLU A 286 -1.94 -23.68 -8.73
N LEU A 287 -1.49 -24.33 -7.65
CA LEU A 287 -2.29 -24.55 -6.46
C LEU A 287 -2.75 -23.22 -5.84
N SER A 288 -1.88 -22.21 -5.76
CA SER A 288 -2.26 -20.88 -5.28
C SER A 288 -3.41 -20.28 -6.10
N ILE A 289 -3.39 -20.39 -7.42
CA ILE A 289 -4.48 -19.91 -8.28
C ILE A 289 -5.79 -20.64 -7.97
N ALA A 290 -5.77 -21.98 -7.94
CA ALA A 290 -6.98 -22.77 -7.66
C ALA A 290 -7.58 -22.45 -6.28
N LEU A 291 -6.73 -22.35 -5.25
CA LEU A 291 -7.18 -22.01 -3.90
C LEU A 291 -7.70 -20.58 -3.78
N THR A 292 -7.20 -19.65 -4.61
CA THR A 292 -7.77 -18.29 -4.71
C THR A 292 -9.19 -18.32 -5.26
N ILE A 293 -9.41 -19.12 -6.31
CA ILE A 293 -10.73 -19.30 -6.93
C ILE A 293 -11.71 -19.89 -5.89
N PHE A 294 -11.30 -20.91 -5.15
CA PHE A 294 -12.15 -21.54 -4.12
C PHE A 294 -12.43 -20.61 -2.94
N MET A 295 -11.47 -19.80 -2.51
CA MET A 295 -11.63 -18.85 -1.41
C MET A 295 -12.80 -17.88 -1.68
N HIS A 296 -13.00 -17.46 -2.93
CA HIS A 296 -14.11 -16.58 -3.31
C HIS A 296 -15.47 -17.30 -3.42
N ARG A 297 -15.48 -18.61 -3.70
CA ARG A 297 -16.70 -19.43 -3.83
C ARG A 297 -16.56 -20.77 -3.10
N PRO A 298 -16.42 -20.75 -1.76
CA PRO A 298 -16.03 -21.94 -1.01
C PRO A 298 -17.05 -23.07 -1.14
N LYS A 299 -18.34 -22.76 -1.28
CA LYS A 299 -19.44 -23.74 -1.37
C LYS A 299 -19.69 -24.29 -2.77
N ALA A 300 -18.98 -23.82 -3.81
CA ALA A 300 -19.31 -24.16 -5.18
C ALA A 300 -18.91 -25.59 -5.56
N LEU A 301 -17.84 -26.14 -4.96
CA LEU A 301 -17.33 -27.50 -5.23
C LEU A 301 -17.16 -28.30 -3.92
N PRO A 302 -18.26 -28.77 -3.31
CA PRO A 302 -18.23 -29.51 -2.05
C PRO A 302 -17.49 -30.86 -2.15
N GLU A 303 -17.38 -31.44 -3.34
CA GLU A 303 -16.65 -32.69 -3.59
C GLU A 303 -15.14 -32.55 -3.33
N LEU A 304 -14.61 -31.31 -3.32
CA LEU A 304 -13.20 -31.02 -3.05
C LEU A 304 -12.88 -30.92 -1.55
N LYS A 305 -13.86 -31.01 -0.65
CA LYS A 305 -13.67 -30.84 0.81
C LYS A 305 -12.51 -31.68 1.36
N GLY A 306 -12.47 -32.97 1.00
CA GLY A 306 -11.40 -33.87 1.45
C GLY A 306 -10.04 -33.51 0.88
N ASN A 307 -9.99 -33.04 -0.38
CA ASN A 307 -8.76 -32.58 -1.01
C ASN A 307 -8.21 -31.32 -0.34
N LEU A 308 -9.07 -30.36 -0.01
CA LEU A 308 -8.69 -29.12 0.68
C LEU A 308 -8.09 -29.43 2.05
N LEU A 309 -8.71 -30.33 2.83
CA LEU A 309 -8.19 -30.75 4.13
C LEU A 309 -6.78 -31.35 4.02
N ASN A 310 -6.51 -32.15 2.98
CA ASN A 310 -5.17 -32.71 2.75
C ASN A 310 -4.12 -31.61 2.50
N ILE A 311 -4.48 -30.52 1.82
CA ILE A 311 -3.58 -29.37 1.61
C ILE A 311 -3.30 -28.64 2.93
N VAL A 312 -4.33 -28.40 3.74
CA VAL A 312 -4.18 -27.77 5.07
C VAL A 312 -3.19 -28.56 5.93
N GLN A 313 -3.26 -29.88 5.87
CA GLN A 313 -2.41 -30.78 6.67
C GLN A 313 -0.99 -30.99 6.11
N ASP A 314 -0.71 -30.70 4.83
CA ASP A 314 0.63 -30.88 4.25
C ASP A 314 1.55 -29.69 4.58
N ALA A 315 2.44 -29.90 5.55
CA ALA A 315 3.41 -28.90 6.00
C ALA A 315 4.44 -28.46 4.93
N ARG A 316 4.51 -29.13 3.77
CA ARG A 316 5.40 -28.76 2.66
C ARG A 316 4.75 -27.77 1.68
N CYS A 317 3.43 -27.58 1.78
CA CYS A 317 2.74 -26.55 1.03
C CYS A 317 3.14 -25.16 1.54
N TRP A 318 3.21 -24.19 0.63
CA TRP A 318 3.35 -22.79 0.99
C TRP A 318 2.26 -22.39 1.96
N GLN A 319 2.63 -21.58 2.95
CA GLN A 319 1.72 -21.20 4.01
C GLN A 319 0.45 -20.53 3.48
N ILE A 320 0.57 -19.66 2.47
CA ILE A 320 -0.58 -19.03 1.81
C ILE A 320 -1.54 -20.05 1.18
N ASN A 321 -1.02 -21.17 0.64
CA ASN A 321 -1.86 -22.25 0.10
C ASN A 321 -2.58 -22.98 1.23
N ARG A 322 -1.92 -23.21 2.37
CA ARG A 322 -2.55 -23.85 3.53
C ARG A 322 -3.66 -22.98 4.12
N ILE A 323 -3.43 -21.67 4.23
CA ILE A 323 -4.42 -20.69 4.71
C ILE A 323 -5.63 -20.64 3.75
N ARG A 324 -5.41 -20.45 2.44
CA ARG A 324 -6.52 -20.37 1.47
C ARG A 324 -7.30 -21.69 1.36
N ALA A 325 -6.62 -22.82 1.48
CA ALA A 325 -7.28 -24.12 1.57
C ALA A 325 -8.12 -24.24 2.84
N LEU A 326 -7.63 -23.73 3.98
CA LEU A 326 -8.37 -23.70 5.23
C LEU A 326 -9.62 -22.81 5.12
N GLU A 327 -9.50 -21.58 4.63
CA GLU A 327 -10.62 -20.67 4.42
C GLU A 327 -11.70 -21.29 3.50
N SER A 328 -11.25 -21.90 2.40
CA SER A 328 -12.14 -22.60 1.46
C SER A 328 -12.84 -23.80 2.12
N TRP A 329 -12.10 -24.58 2.92
CA TRP A 329 -12.62 -25.74 3.63
C TRP A 329 -13.62 -25.34 4.72
N LEU A 330 -13.32 -24.30 5.51
CA LEU A 330 -14.20 -23.76 6.55
C LEU A 330 -15.53 -23.29 5.96
N GLY A 331 -15.52 -22.66 4.78
CA GLY A 331 -16.74 -22.26 4.10
C GLY A 331 -17.66 -23.41 3.67
N GLN A 332 -17.15 -24.66 3.66
CA GLN A 332 -17.91 -25.89 3.37
C GLN A 332 -18.29 -26.70 4.61
N CYS A 333 -17.72 -26.40 5.77
CA CYS A 333 -17.90 -27.17 6.99
C CYS A 333 -19.08 -26.66 7.81
N ALA A 334 -19.84 -27.60 8.39
CA ALA A 334 -20.54 -27.30 9.62
C ALA A 334 -19.50 -27.10 10.73
N PRO A 335 -19.67 -26.13 11.63
CA PRO A 335 -18.63 -25.85 12.62
C PRO A 335 -18.30 -27.03 13.56
N ASP A 336 -19.23 -27.95 13.77
CA ASP A 336 -18.99 -29.19 14.53
C ASP A 336 -17.95 -30.12 13.88
N GLU A 337 -17.72 -29.99 12.56
CA GLU A 337 -16.70 -30.73 11.81
C GLU A 337 -15.28 -30.14 11.98
N VAL A 338 -15.17 -28.90 12.48
CA VAL A 338 -13.91 -28.14 12.59
C VAL A 338 -13.11 -28.54 13.84
N SER A 339 -13.79 -28.99 14.89
CA SER A 339 -13.21 -29.31 16.19
C SER A 339 -12.04 -30.30 16.12
N GLY A 340 -12.11 -31.29 15.23
CA GLY A 340 -11.03 -32.27 15.05
C GLY A 340 -9.75 -31.64 14.50
N LEU A 341 -9.87 -30.69 13.55
CA LEU A 341 -8.72 -29.98 12.99
C LEU A 341 -8.16 -28.96 14.00
N LEU A 342 -9.03 -28.22 14.71
CA LEU A 342 -8.62 -27.31 15.78
C LEU A 342 -7.79 -28.03 16.85
N GLN A 343 -8.25 -29.19 17.31
CA GLN A 343 -7.51 -30.00 18.28
C GLN A 343 -6.18 -30.50 17.70
N ALA A 344 -6.16 -30.95 16.45
CA ALA A 344 -4.94 -31.44 15.80
C ALA A 344 -3.89 -30.33 15.62
N VAL A 345 -4.30 -29.11 15.30
CA VAL A 345 -3.40 -27.94 15.22
C VAL A 345 -2.94 -27.52 16.63
N GLY A 346 -3.86 -27.38 17.58
CA GLY A 346 -3.55 -26.94 18.95
C GLY A 346 -2.63 -27.91 19.71
N THR A 347 -2.73 -29.21 19.44
CA THR A 347 -1.84 -30.24 20.03
C THR A 347 -0.55 -30.47 19.23
N GLY A 348 -0.36 -29.77 18.10
CA GLY A 348 0.81 -29.88 17.23
C GLY A 348 0.86 -31.14 16.36
N GLN A 349 -0.23 -31.90 16.25
CA GLN A 349 -0.35 -33.02 15.30
C GLN A 349 -0.32 -32.54 13.84
N VAL A 350 -0.92 -31.38 13.58
CA VAL A 350 -0.78 -30.63 12.33
C VAL A 350 0.16 -29.46 12.59
N GLN A 351 1.24 -29.36 11.80
CA GLN A 351 2.25 -28.33 11.99
C GLN A 351 1.69 -26.95 11.64
N ASP A 352 1.82 -26.00 12.55
CA ASP A 352 1.43 -24.59 12.36
C ASP A 352 2.53 -23.72 12.96
N ALA A 353 3.54 -23.39 12.14
CA ALA A 353 4.79 -22.82 12.60
C ALA A 353 4.70 -21.32 12.93
N ASP A 354 3.63 -20.66 12.49
CA ASP A 354 3.42 -19.22 12.54
C ASP A 354 2.08 -18.82 13.16
N ASP A 355 1.29 -19.80 13.61
CA ASP A 355 -0.02 -19.66 14.26
C ASP A 355 -1.17 -19.25 13.35
N GLU A 356 -0.97 -19.14 12.04
CA GLU A 356 -2.02 -18.66 11.16
C GLU A 356 -3.18 -19.64 11.04
N LEU A 357 -2.92 -20.95 10.93
CA LEU A 357 -4.00 -21.93 10.86
C LEU A 357 -4.83 -21.92 12.15
N LEU A 358 -4.17 -21.88 13.31
CA LEU A 358 -4.84 -21.78 14.60
C LEU A 358 -5.67 -20.51 14.72
N GLY A 359 -5.12 -19.37 14.30
CA GLY A 359 -5.82 -18.08 14.29
C GLY A 359 -7.11 -18.12 13.47
N HIS A 360 -7.04 -18.59 12.21
CA HIS A 360 -8.21 -18.71 11.34
C HIS A 360 -9.25 -19.71 11.89
N LEU A 361 -8.81 -20.81 12.51
CA LEU A 361 -9.71 -21.76 13.15
C LEU A 361 -10.45 -21.14 14.33
N LEU A 362 -9.75 -20.45 15.23
CA LEU A 362 -10.33 -19.75 16.38
C LEU A 362 -11.33 -18.68 15.96
N GLU A 363 -10.98 -17.89 14.94
CA GLU A 363 -11.84 -16.85 14.38
C GLU A 363 -13.18 -17.40 13.86
N PHE A 364 -13.15 -18.61 13.30
CA PHE A 364 -14.33 -19.29 12.77
C PHE A 364 -15.19 -19.98 13.83
N VAL A 365 -14.58 -20.69 14.80
CA VAL A 365 -15.34 -21.48 15.78
C VAL A 365 -15.86 -20.66 16.96
N TYR A 366 -15.17 -19.59 17.35
CA TYR A 366 -15.55 -18.77 18.50
C TYR A 366 -16.51 -17.64 18.07
N PRO A 367 -17.61 -17.38 18.80
CA PRO A 367 -18.02 -17.99 20.09
C PRO A 367 -18.99 -19.17 19.96
N ASN A 368 -19.46 -19.49 18.74
CA ASN A 368 -20.63 -20.34 18.55
C ASN A 368 -20.38 -21.85 18.80
N HIS A 369 -19.15 -22.31 18.60
CA HIS A 369 -18.80 -23.74 18.61
C HIS A 369 -17.59 -24.09 19.47
N LEU A 370 -16.96 -23.07 20.07
CA LEU A 370 -15.94 -23.23 21.09
C LEU A 370 -16.39 -22.52 22.35
N ARG A 371 -16.49 -23.26 23.46
CA ARG A 371 -16.87 -22.65 24.75
C ARG A 371 -15.76 -21.68 25.16
N THR A 372 -16.14 -20.54 25.73
CA THR A 372 -15.20 -19.56 26.28
C THR A 372 -14.22 -20.19 27.28
N LEU A 373 -14.68 -21.19 28.04
CA LEU A 373 -13.87 -21.97 29.00
C LEU A 373 -12.84 -22.93 28.36
N ASP A 374 -12.93 -23.21 27.06
CA ASP A 374 -11.94 -24.03 26.36
C ASP A 374 -10.97 -23.15 25.56
N LEU A 375 -11.21 -21.83 25.51
CA LEU A 375 -10.46 -20.91 24.64
C LEU A 375 -8.99 -20.79 25.05
N LEU A 376 -8.72 -20.76 26.36
CA LEU A 376 -7.35 -20.64 26.88
C LEU A 376 -6.48 -21.86 26.60
N ASP A 377 -7.06 -23.04 26.29
CA ASP A 377 -6.27 -24.22 25.88
C ASP A 377 -5.46 -23.97 24.60
N TYR A 378 -5.88 -23.01 23.78
CA TYR A 378 -5.22 -22.61 22.55
C TYR A 378 -4.41 -21.30 22.68
N PHE A 379 -4.33 -20.74 23.89
CA PHE A 379 -3.56 -19.53 24.15
C PHE A 379 -2.10 -19.86 24.47
N HIS A 380 -1.17 -19.33 23.68
CA HIS A 380 0.27 -19.43 23.91
C HIS A 380 1.00 -18.21 23.32
N PRO A 381 2.26 -17.97 23.68
CA PRO A 381 3.06 -16.92 23.06
C PRO A 381 3.15 -17.10 21.54
N LEU A 382 3.20 -15.99 20.79
CA LEU A 382 3.36 -16.03 19.34
C LEU A 382 4.59 -16.86 18.95
N LYS A 383 4.41 -17.87 18.10
CA LYS A 383 5.52 -18.67 17.57
C LYS A 383 6.44 -17.82 16.69
N GLN A 384 5.87 -16.88 15.93
CA GLN A 384 6.60 -15.84 15.19
C GLN A 384 6.30 -14.46 15.76
N ARG A 385 7.28 -13.85 16.42
CA ARG A 385 7.11 -12.57 17.13
C ARG A 385 6.75 -11.38 16.22
N ASN A 386 7.00 -11.46 14.91
CA ASN A 386 6.75 -10.36 13.96
C ASN A 386 5.49 -10.49 13.15
N LEU A 387 4.86 -11.67 13.20
CA LEU A 387 3.70 -11.91 12.40
C LEU A 387 2.49 -11.30 13.11
N LEU A 388 2.04 -10.15 12.61
CA LEU A 388 0.75 -9.56 12.98
C LEU A 388 -0.37 -10.24 12.19
N GLY A 389 -0.50 -11.55 12.40
CA GLY A 389 -1.42 -12.42 11.68
C GLY A 389 -2.75 -12.62 12.39
N THR A 390 -3.56 -13.55 11.86
CA THR A 390 -4.92 -13.81 12.33
C THR A 390 -4.95 -14.25 13.80
N TYR A 391 -3.96 -15.01 14.28
CA TYR A 391 -3.90 -15.42 15.69
C TYR A 391 -3.69 -14.23 16.64
N TRP A 392 -2.75 -13.35 16.32
CA TRP A 392 -2.53 -12.13 17.09
C TRP A 392 -3.79 -11.24 17.06
N GLY A 393 -4.38 -11.08 15.87
CA GLY A 393 -5.60 -10.30 15.66
C GLY A 393 -6.78 -10.85 16.47
N PHE A 394 -6.95 -12.17 16.52
CA PHE A 394 -7.99 -12.82 17.31
C PHE A 394 -7.93 -12.40 18.78
N TRP A 395 -6.79 -12.58 19.45
CA TRP A 395 -6.67 -12.31 20.88
C TRP A 395 -6.73 -10.82 21.26
N ARG A 396 -6.19 -9.93 20.41
CA ARG A 396 -6.15 -8.50 20.71
C ARG A 396 -7.37 -7.72 20.23
N LEU A 397 -8.01 -8.18 19.16
CA LEU A 397 -9.10 -7.48 18.48
C LEU A 397 -10.38 -8.32 18.53
N SER A 398 -10.47 -9.40 17.75
CA SER A 398 -11.73 -10.12 17.49
C SER A 398 -12.39 -10.70 18.73
N LEU A 399 -11.61 -11.19 19.71
CA LEU A 399 -12.11 -11.77 20.94
C LEU A 399 -13.05 -10.78 21.66
N TRP A 400 -12.70 -9.50 21.70
CA TRP A 400 -13.45 -8.50 22.46
C TRP A 400 -14.78 -8.13 21.83
N ASP A 401 -14.90 -8.27 20.51
CA ASP A 401 -16.15 -8.07 19.79
C ASP A 401 -17.08 -9.28 19.92
N LYS A 402 -16.52 -10.48 20.14
CA LYS A 402 -17.23 -11.76 20.17
C LYS A 402 -17.52 -12.29 21.58
N LEU A 403 -16.77 -11.87 22.59
CA LEU A 403 -16.83 -12.39 23.96
C LEU A 403 -18.17 -12.01 24.62
N PRO A 404 -19.05 -12.99 24.94
CA PRO A 404 -20.29 -12.69 25.62
C PRO A 404 -20.02 -12.09 27.01
N GLU A 405 -20.74 -11.02 27.35
CA GLU A 405 -20.62 -10.36 28.65
C GLU A 405 -20.79 -11.35 29.82
N ALA A 406 -21.72 -12.31 29.69
CA ALA A 406 -21.97 -13.34 30.70
C ALA A 406 -20.80 -14.32 30.92
N ASP A 407 -19.92 -14.48 29.92
CA ASP A 407 -18.80 -15.42 29.96
C ASP A 407 -17.51 -14.77 30.49
N MET A 408 -17.42 -13.43 30.52
CA MET A 408 -16.22 -12.72 30.99
C MET A 408 -15.77 -13.16 32.40
N PRO A 409 -16.68 -13.29 33.40
CA PRO A 409 -16.31 -13.79 34.72
C PRO A 409 -15.68 -15.19 34.68
N ALA A 410 -16.22 -16.08 33.85
CA ALA A 410 -15.82 -17.48 33.78
C ALA A 410 -14.45 -17.61 33.08
N LEU A 411 -14.19 -16.79 32.06
CA LEU A 411 -12.89 -16.69 31.40
C LEU A 411 -11.81 -16.17 32.36
N LEU A 412 -12.13 -15.13 33.14
CA LEU A 412 -11.21 -14.54 34.10
C LEU A 412 -10.86 -15.52 35.23
N ASP A 413 -11.82 -16.32 35.72
CA ASP A 413 -11.56 -17.40 36.67
C ASP A 413 -10.54 -18.42 36.15
N GLN A 414 -10.62 -18.76 34.86
CA GLN A 414 -9.67 -19.69 34.29
C GLN A 414 -8.29 -19.09 34.11
N LEU A 415 -8.22 -17.80 33.74
CA LEU A 415 -6.95 -17.11 33.60
C LEU A 415 -6.19 -17.04 34.94
N VAL A 416 -6.92 -16.84 36.05
CA VAL A 416 -6.35 -16.90 37.42
C VAL A 416 -5.73 -18.27 37.73
N LYS A 417 -6.27 -19.36 37.16
CA LYS A 417 -5.78 -20.73 37.38
C LYS A 417 -4.53 -21.08 36.54
N ARG A 418 -4.04 -20.16 35.71
CA ARG A 418 -2.89 -20.37 34.82
C ARG A 418 -1.73 -19.39 35.09
N PRO A 419 -1.14 -19.40 36.31
CA PRO A 419 -0.02 -18.52 36.64
C PRO A 419 1.20 -18.72 35.71
N GLU A 420 1.35 -19.91 35.13
CA GLU A 420 2.43 -20.25 34.19
C GLU A 420 2.45 -19.37 32.93
N LEU A 421 1.33 -18.76 32.54
CA LEU A 421 1.25 -17.84 31.41
C LEU A 421 1.95 -16.49 31.66
N PHE A 422 2.31 -16.20 32.91
CA PHE A 422 2.92 -14.94 33.33
C PHE A 422 4.41 -15.10 33.74
N GLU A 423 5.01 -16.27 33.49
CA GLU A 423 6.39 -16.59 33.86
C GLU A 423 7.40 -16.31 32.73
N GLY A 424 8.39 -15.43 32.97
CA GLY A 424 9.52 -15.16 32.04
C GLY A 424 9.40 -13.85 31.22
N GLU A 425 10.52 -13.17 30.93
CA GLU A 425 10.55 -11.77 30.42
C GLU A 425 9.87 -11.54 29.06
N ASP A 426 9.91 -12.51 28.14
CA ASP A 426 9.33 -12.39 26.79
C ASP A 426 7.82 -12.71 26.73
N GLN A 427 7.30 -13.50 27.68
CA GLN A 427 5.86 -13.87 27.75
C GLN A 427 4.99 -12.73 28.30
N LEU A 428 5.62 -11.67 28.81
CA LEU A 428 5.00 -10.64 29.62
C LEU A 428 4.06 -9.68 28.88
N SER A 429 4.08 -9.58 27.55
CA SER A 429 3.24 -8.58 26.86
C SER A 429 1.82 -9.12 26.60
N ALA A 430 1.67 -10.18 25.82
CA ALA A 430 0.35 -10.60 25.33
C ALA A 430 -0.60 -11.12 26.42
N ALA A 431 -0.11 -11.94 27.35
CA ALA A 431 -0.91 -12.47 28.45
C ALA A 431 -1.34 -11.37 29.43
N ARG A 432 -0.48 -10.37 29.67
CA ARG A 432 -0.81 -9.21 30.51
C ARG A 432 -1.83 -8.30 29.85
N ASP A 433 -1.69 -8.03 28.55
CA ASP A 433 -2.67 -7.21 27.83
C ASP A 433 -4.06 -7.85 27.86
N LEU A 434 -4.14 -9.17 27.68
CA LEU A 434 -5.38 -9.94 27.81
C LEU A 434 -5.94 -9.83 29.24
N ALA A 435 -5.10 -10.04 30.26
CA ALA A 435 -5.50 -9.99 31.67
C ALA A 435 -5.96 -8.59 32.11
N ASP A 436 -5.24 -7.54 31.74
CA ASP A 436 -5.53 -6.15 32.08
C ASP A 436 -6.87 -5.73 31.47
N ARG A 437 -7.05 -5.98 30.17
CA ARG A 437 -8.29 -5.62 29.48
C ARG A 437 -9.47 -6.44 30.00
N LEU A 438 -9.31 -7.76 30.20
CA LEU A 438 -10.39 -8.63 30.70
C LEU A 438 -10.81 -8.22 32.11
N LEU A 439 -9.84 -7.91 32.98
CA LEU A 439 -10.12 -7.49 34.35
C LEU A 439 -10.89 -6.17 34.36
N VAL A 440 -10.42 -5.16 33.64
CA VAL A 440 -11.09 -3.85 33.55
C VAL A 440 -12.52 -3.99 33.05
N THR A 441 -12.74 -4.70 31.94
CA THR A 441 -14.08 -4.87 31.37
C THR A 441 -14.98 -5.68 32.29
N THR A 442 -14.48 -6.79 32.86
CA THR A 442 -15.29 -7.64 33.76
C THR A 442 -15.69 -6.88 35.02
N LEU A 443 -14.81 -6.02 35.57
CA LEU A 443 -15.15 -5.18 36.73
C LEU A 443 -16.27 -4.17 36.42
N GLN A 444 -16.23 -3.55 35.24
CA GLN A 444 -17.25 -2.58 34.83
C GLN A 444 -18.66 -3.20 34.73
N PHE A 445 -18.77 -4.42 34.21
CA PHE A 445 -20.07 -5.10 34.03
C PHE A 445 -20.52 -5.91 35.26
N HIS A 446 -19.62 -6.71 35.84
CA HIS A 446 -19.97 -7.73 36.86
C HIS A 446 -19.39 -7.48 38.24
N GLY A 447 -18.43 -6.55 38.38
CA GLY A 447 -17.72 -6.35 39.64
C GLY A 447 -18.62 -5.97 40.83
N ASP A 448 -19.79 -5.38 40.56
CA ASP A 448 -20.77 -5.03 41.59
C ASP A 448 -21.62 -6.22 42.08
N GLN A 449 -21.71 -7.31 41.32
CA GLN A 449 -22.61 -8.44 41.60
C GLN A 449 -21.86 -9.72 42.02
N ILE A 450 -20.55 -9.76 41.78
CA ILE A 450 -19.70 -10.93 42.06
C ILE A 450 -19.46 -11.16 43.55
N ASP A 451 -19.15 -12.38 43.98
CA ASP A 451 -18.75 -12.66 45.35
C ASP A 451 -17.33 -12.18 45.67
N ASP A 452 -17.06 -11.97 46.95
CA ASP A 452 -15.81 -11.36 47.39
C ASP A 452 -14.59 -12.27 47.22
N ASP A 453 -14.74 -13.60 47.26
CA ASP A 453 -13.61 -14.52 47.07
C ASP A 453 -13.13 -14.49 45.62
N ARG A 454 -14.09 -14.49 44.69
CA ARG A 454 -13.83 -14.44 43.27
C ARG A 454 -13.27 -13.10 42.83
N LEU A 455 -13.84 -11.98 43.30
CA LEU A 455 -13.28 -10.64 43.07
C LEU A 455 -11.85 -10.51 43.63
N PHE A 456 -11.64 -11.04 44.84
CA PHE A 456 -10.32 -11.01 45.45
C PHE A 456 -9.30 -11.72 44.55
N GLN A 457 -9.61 -12.92 44.05
CA GLN A 457 -8.77 -13.69 43.14
C GLN A 457 -8.46 -12.91 41.85
N TRP A 458 -9.48 -12.35 41.20
CA TRP A 458 -9.36 -11.58 39.96
C TRP A 458 -8.38 -10.42 40.05
N LEU A 459 -8.43 -9.63 41.13
CA LEU A 459 -7.60 -8.44 41.27
C LEU A 459 -6.09 -8.71 41.25
N GLY A 460 -5.67 -9.95 41.51
CA GLY A 460 -4.28 -10.38 41.41
C GLY A 460 -4.01 -11.36 40.28
N VAL A 461 -4.84 -11.39 39.25
CA VAL A 461 -4.46 -12.01 37.97
C VAL A 461 -3.18 -11.32 37.46
N GLY A 462 -2.17 -12.12 37.09
CA GLY A 462 -0.88 -11.63 36.60
C GLY A 462 0.18 -11.28 37.66
N ILE A 463 -0.04 -11.66 38.93
CA ILE A 463 1.01 -11.59 39.97
C ILE A 463 2.15 -12.56 39.63
N ASP A 464 3.39 -12.07 39.65
CA ASP A 464 4.58 -12.92 39.46
C ASP A 464 4.99 -13.67 40.74
N GLN A 465 6.00 -14.53 40.64
CA GLN A 465 6.54 -15.30 41.77
C GLN A 465 7.06 -14.45 42.94
N TYR A 466 7.24 -13.14 42.75
CA TYR A 466 7.70 -12.18 43.76
C TYR A 466 6.57 -11.33 44.35
N GLY A 467 5.31 -11.55 43.95
CA GLY A 467 4.16 -10.75 44.39
C GLY A 467 3.94 -9.49 43.55
N LEU A 468 4.79 -9.19 42.57
CA LEU A 468 4.74 -7.91 41.87
C LEU A 468 3.70 -7.93 40.74
N LEU A 469 2.81 -6.94 40.75
CA LEU A 469 1.88 -6.64 39.65
C LEU A 469 2.49 -5.56 38.74
N ARG A 470 2.65 -5.89 37.45
CA ARG A 470 3.02 -4.91 36.41
C ARG A 470 1.86 -4.80 35.43
N ARG A 471 1.10 -3.72 35.52
CA ARG A 471 -0.02 -3.39 34.62
C ARG A 471 0.31 -2.19 33.76
N ASP A 472 -0.40 -2.06 32.64
CA ASP A 472 -0.42 -0.80 31.91
C ASP A 472 -0.94 0.36 32.79
N ARG A 473 -0.35 1.55 32.63
CA ARG A 473 -0.64 2.71 33.50
C ARG A 473 -2.10 3.16 33.39
N GLU A 474 -2.70 3.09 32.20
CA GLU A 474 -4.07 3.50 31.99
C GLU A 474 -5.03 2.48 32.61
N MET A 475 -4.83 1.19 32.36
CA MET A 475 -5.66 0.11 32.91
C MET A 475 -5.57 0.06 34.45
N HIS A 476 -4.38 0.27 35.01
CA HIS A 476 -4.18 0.42 36.46
C HIS A 476 -5.05 1.54 37.05
N ASN A 477 -5.05 2.71 36.42
CA ASN A 477 -5.85 3.85 36.87
C ASN A 477 -7.36 3.53 36.80
N GLN A 478 -7.83 2.82 35.77
CA GLN A 478 -9.24 2.45 35.65
C GLN A 478 -9.69 1.49 36.78
N ILE A 479 -8.86 0.48 37.10
CA ILE A 479 -9.15 -0.44 38.21
C ILE A 479 -9.16 0.31 39.55
N ARG A 480 -8.16 1.19 39.76
CA ARG A 480 -8.08 2.05 40.94
C ARG A 480 -9.35 2.87 41.13
N ASP A 481 -9.77 3.57 40.09
CA ASP A 481 -10.90 4.50 40.15
C ASP A 481 -12.22 3.73 40.35
N TRP A 482 -12.37 2.55 39.74
CA TRP A 482 -13.51 1.66 39.94
C TRP A 482 -13.65 1.18 41.39
N LEU A 483 -12.55 0.73 42.00
CA LEU A 483 -12.52 0.31 43.42
C LEU A 483 -12.76 1.50 44.36
N SER A 484 -12.12 2.63 44.08
CA SER A 484 -12.23 3.86 44.89
C SER A 484 -13.66 4.39 44.95
N ALA A 485 -14.46 4.16 43.91
CA ALA A 485 -15.87 4.54 43.88
C ALA A 485 -16.78 3.60 44.69
N ARG A 486 -16.29 2.46 45.20
CA ARG A 486 -17.08 1.40 45.86
C ARG A 486 -16.55 1.06 47.26
N PRO A 487 -16.85 1.89 48.27
CA PRO A 487 -16.33 1.75 49.62
C PRO A 487 -16.54 0.36 50.26
N GLU A 488 -17.72 -0.21 50.09
CA GLU A 488 -18.07 -1.51 50.68
C GLU A 488 -17.29 -2.67 50.02
N ARG A 489 -16.97 -2.56 48.72
CA ARG A 489 -16.12 -3.55 48.04
C ARG A 489 -14.68 -3.47 48.52
N VAL A 490 -14.15 -2.28 48.75
CA VAL A 490 -12.82 -2.11 49.36
C VAL A 490 -12.77 -2.77 50.75
N LYS A 491 -13.77 -2.53 51.61
CA LYS A 491 -13.88 -3.19 52.92
C LYS A 491 -13.94 -4.71 52.79
N ALA A 492 -14.72 -5.23 51.84
CA ALA A 492 -14.81 -6.67 51.61
C ALA A 492 -13.48 -7.30 51.17
N MET A 493 -12.72 -6.64 50.28
CA MET A 493 -11.39 -7.11 49.87
C MET A 493 -10.41 -7.11 51.05
N VAL A 494 -10.44 -6.06 51.87
CA VAL A 494 -9.60 -5.98 53.08
C VAL A 494 -9.98 -7.05 54.09
N ARG A 495 -11.28 -7.31 54.27
CA ARG A 495 -11.78 -8.42 55.11
C ARG A 495 -11.17 -9.76 54.71
N ARG A 496 -11.13 -10.06 53.40
CA ARG A 496 -10.51 -11.30 52.89
C ARG A 496 -9.00 -11.38 53.16
N VAL A 497 -8.30 -10.25 53.15
CA VAL A 497 -6.87 -10.21 53.51
C VAL A 497 -6.65 -10.53 54.99
N VAL A 498 -7.46 -9.95 55.88
CA VAL A 498 -7.28 -10.10 57.34
C VAL A 498 -7.78 -11.44 57.88
N GLU A 499 -8.78 -12.05 57.23
CA GLU A 499 -9.39 -13.35 57.61
C GLU A 499 -8.66 -14.58 57.04
N LYS A 500 -7.66 -14.43 56.16
CA LYS A 500 -6.93 -15.56 55.54
C LYS A 500 -6.03 -16.31 56.53
N ASP A 501 -5.96 -17.64 56.41
CA ASP A 501 -5.13 -18.49 57.26
C ASP A 501 -3.61 -18.33 57.01
N GLY A 502 -2.81 -18.38 58.08
CA GLY A 502 -1.35 -18.26 58.04
C GLY A 502 -0.80 -16.85 58.31
N ALA A 503 0.14 -16.72 59.26
CA ALA A 503 0.70 -15.42 59.67
C ALA A 503 1.72 -14.87 58.65
N GLU A 504 2.54 -15.73 58.03
CA GLU A 504 3.49 -15.33 56.99
C GLU A 504 2.80 -14.94 55.68
N GLU A 505 1.74 -15.64 55.28
CA GLU A 505 0.95 -15.26 54.12
C GLU A 505 0.29 -13.90 54.36
N ARG A 506 -0.44 -13.73 55.47
CA ARG A 506 -1.03 -12.43 55.84
C ARG A 506 -0.02 -11.29 55.84
N HIS A 507 1.19 -11.53 56.36
CA HIS A 507 2.26 -10.52 56.37
C HIS A 507 2.78 -10.21 54.95
N ARG A 508 2.95 -11.22 54.09
CA ARG A 508 3.32 -11.04 52.68
C ARG A 508 2.28 -10.22 51.93
N TRP A 509 0.99 -10.48 52.15
CA TRP A 509 -0.12 -9.73 51.54
C TRP A 509 -0.26 -8.29 52.06
N LEU A 510 -0.07 -8.08 53.36
CA LEU A 510 -0.08 -6.74 53.97
C LEU A 510 1.06 -5.84 53.42
N MET A 511 2.18 -6.43 53.03
CA MET A 511 3.29 -5.73 52.38
C MET A 511 3.08 -5.51 50.88
N ASP A 512 2.09 -6.15 50.27
CA ASP A 512 1.87 -6.22 48.82
C ASP A 512 0.64 -5.39 48.40
N GLN A 513 0.74 -4.07 48.56
CA GLN A 513 -0.36 -3.12 48.27
C GLN A 513 -0.82 -3.11 46.79
N GLY A 514 -0.13 -3.84 45.90
CA GLY A 514 -0.45 -3.90 44.47
C GLY A 514 -1.82 -4.48 44.13
N ARG A 515 -2.42 -5.36 44.96
CA ARG A 515 -3.72 -6.00 44.63
C ARG A 515 -4.93 -5.06 44.78
N LEU A 516 -4.82 -3.99 45.56
CA LEU A 516 -5.86 -2.95 45.63
C LEU A 516 -5.64 -1.84 44.60
N HIS A 517 -4.63 -1.95 43.74
CA HIS A 517 -4.35 -1.01 42.64
C HIS A 517 -4.33 0.46 43.09
N ASP A 518 -3.80 0.74 44.27
CA ASP A 518 -3.78 2.08 44.89
C ASP A 518 -5.17 2.73 45.10
N ALA A 519 -6.22 1.91 45.28
CA ALA A 519 -7.59 2.40 45.49
C ALA A 519 -7.74 3.22 46.78
N ARG A 520 -8.61 4.24 46.74
CA ARG A 520 -8.89 5.08 47.90
C ARG A 520 -9.68 4.32 48.97
N HIS A 521 -9.22 4.40 50.21
CA HIS A 521 -9.92 3.88 51.37
C HIS A 521 -11.18 4.70 51.70
N PRO A 522 -12.26 4.05 52.17
CA PRO A 522 -13.44 4.71 52.72
C PRO A 522 -13.12 5.61 53.92
N ASN A 523 -13.88 6.69 54.09
CA ASN A 523 -13.71 7.59 55.23
C ASN A 523 -13.97 6.91 56.58
N ASP A 524 -14.84 5.90 56.61
CA ASP A 524 -15.23 5.14 57.81
C ASP A 524 -14.44 3.82 57.97
N MET A 525 -13.37 3.63 57.18
CA MET A 525 -12.57 2.40 57.18
C MET A 525 -11.99 2.07 58.56
N ALA A 526 -11.60 3.10 59.32
CA ALA A 526 -11.01 2.94 60.65
C ALA A 526 -12.02 2.38 61.67
N ASP A 527 -13.20 2.99 61.74
CA ASP A 527 -14.29 2.54 62.62
C ASP A 527 -14.73 1.12 62.27
N TRP A 528 -14.81 0.83 60.97
CA TRP A 528 -15.14 -0.49 60.47
C TRP A 528 -14.10 -1.54 60.89
N LEU A 529 -12.80 -1.32 60.65
CA LEU A 529 -11.73 -2.26 61.04
C LEU A 529 -11.69 -2.51 62.54
N LEU A 530 -11.88 -1.46 63.35
CA LEU A 530 -11.97 -1.58 64.81
C LEU A 530 -13.20 -2.40 65.22
N SER A 531 -14.36 -2.19 64.59
CA SER A 531 -15.55 -3.00 64.87
C SER A 531 -15.35 -4.49 64.56
N VAL A 532 -14.66 -4.80 63.45
CA VAL A 532 -14.33 -6.18 63.08
C VAL A 532 -13.33 -6.77 64.08
N ALA A 533 -12.31 -5.99 64.47
CA ALA A 533 -11.33 -6.40 65.47
C ALA A 533 -11.93 -6.61 66.88
N ALA A 534 -13.10 -6.04 67.19
CA ALA A 534 -13.79 -6.25 68.46
C ALA A 534 -14.52 -7.60 68.54
N SER A 535 -14.97 -8.13 67.40
CA SER A 535 -15.81 -9.33 67.34
C SER A 535 -15.13 -10.57 66.77
N ALA A 536 -14.02 -10.42 66.03
CA ALA A 536 -13.33 -11.54 65.35
C ALA A 536 -12.39 -12.34 66.28
N ASP A 537 -11.80 -13.44 65.81
CA ASP A 537 -10.77 -14.16 66.55
C ASP A 537 -9.46 -13.37 66.65
N GLU A 538 -8.65 -13.67 67.67
CA GLU A 538 -7.42 -12.96 68.02
C GLU A 538 -6.51 -12.69 66.80
N SER A 539 -6.32 -13.69 65.93
CA SER A 539 -5.42 -13.57 64.78
C SER A 539 -5.94 -12.59 63.71
N VAL A 540 -7.26 -12.57 63.49
CA VAL A 540 -7.90 -11.64 62.54
C VAL A 540 -7.92 -10.23 63.13
N ALA A 541 -8.19 -10.12 64.43
CA ALA A 541 -8.17 -8.84 65.13
C ALA A 541 -6.77 -8.19 65.10
N VAL A 542 -5.70 -8.97 65.28
CA VAL A 542 -4.31 -8.52 65.07
C VAL A 542 -4.09 -8.03 63.63
N ALA A 543 -4.59 -8.77 62.63
CA ALA A 543 -4.44 -8.40 61.23
C ALA A 543 -5.19 -7.09 60.87
N CYS A 544 -6.40 -6.89 61.39
CA CYS A 544 -7.16 -5.63 61.23
C CYS A 544 -6.40 -4.43 61.80
N VAL A 545 -5.83 -4.57 63.00
CA VAL A 545 -5.09 -3.48 63.65
C VAL A 545 -3.76 -3.22 62.92
N ASN A 546 -3.09 -4.24 62.39
CA ASN A 546 -1.90 -4.07 61.57
C ASN A 546 -2.21 -3.38 60.23
N TYR A 547 -3.31 -3.74 59.57
CA TYR A 547 -3.76 -3.07 58.35
C TYR A 547 -4.07 -1.60 58.62
N LEU A 548 -4.77 -1.31 59.72
CA LEU A 548 -5.08 0.05 60.16
C LEU A 548 -3.79 0.86 60.44
N ALA A 549 -2.83 0.26 61.14
CA ALA A 549 -1.53 0.89 61.41
C ALA A 549 -0.74 1.20 60.11
N GLN A 550 -0.79 0.32 59.11
CA GLN A 550 -0.14 0.57 57.82
C GLN A 550 -0.88 1.64 57.00
N GLY A 551 -2.21 1.57 56.93
CA GLY A 551 -3.04 2.53 56.18
C GLY A 551 -2.99 3.95 56.73
N ILE A 552 -2.80 4.13 58.05
CA ILE A 552 -2.55 5.45 58.67
C ILE A 552 -1.19 6.02 58.22
N ASN A 553 -0.20 5.16 57.99
CA ASN A 553 1.17 5.54 57.60
C ASN A 553 1.41 5.54 56.07
N ALA A 554 0.36 5.36 55.25
CA ALA A 554 0.48 5.35 53.80
C ALA A 554 0.68 6.77 53.25
N GLY A 555 1.64 6.94 52.33
CA GLY A 555 1.98 8.26 51.74
C GLY A 555 0.93 8.81 50.75
N HIS A 556 0.06 7.95 50.22
CA HIS A 556 -1.05 8.32 49.34
C HIS A 556 -2.35 7.76 49.92
N ASN A 557 -3.35 8.63 50.11
CA ASN A 557 -4.70 8.29 50.59
C ASN A 557 -4.77 7.53 51.95
N PRO A 558 -4.31 8.14 53.05
CA PRO A 558 -4.25 7.48 54.36
C PRO A 558 -5.63 7.19 54.97
N ILE A 559 -5.73 6.14 55.76
CA ILE A 559 -6.91 5.87 56.60
C ILE A 559 -6.95 6.89 57.74
N THR A 560 -8.07 7.59 57.88
CA THR A 560 -8.25 8.57 58.96
C THR A 560 -8.74 7.86 60.23
N LEU A 561 -7.99 8.00 61.33
CA LEU A 561 -8.34 7.48 62.66
C LEU A 561 -8.07 8.56 63.71
N THR A 562 -9.03 8.81 64.60
CA THR A 562 -8.89 9.77 65.71
C THR A 562 -8.52 9.07 67.03
N LEU A 563 -7.84 9.81 67.92
CA LEU A 563 -7.54 9.33 69.27
C LEU A 563 -8.82 9.00 70.07
N ASP A 564 -9.89 9.79 69.88
CA ASP A 564 -11.18 9.55 70.55
C ASP A 564 -11.81 8.22 70.11
N GLN A 565 -11.71 7.83 68.83
CA GLN A 565 -12.16 6.51 68.35
C GLN A 565 -11.36 5.37 69.00
N VAL A 566 -10.03 5.51 69.10
CA VAL A 566 -9.15 4.50 69.74
C VAL A 566 -9.47 4.35 71.23
N LEU A 567 -9.61 5.48 71.94
CA LEU A 567 -9.91 5.50 73.37
C LEU A 567 -11.31 4.95 73.66
N THR A 568 -12.29 5.31 72.84
CA THR A 568 -13.66 4.80 72.96
C THR A 568 -13.72 3.29 72.71
N TRP A 569 -12.99 2.79 71.71
CA TRP A 569 -12.91 1.35 71.44
C TRP A 569 -12.23 0.58 72.57
N GLN A 570 -11.12 1.11 73.11
CA GLN A 570 -10.41 0.51 74.24
C GLN A 570 -11.28 0.45 75.51
N GLN A 571 -12.08 1.49 75.77
CA GLN A 571 -13.02 1.51 76.90
C GLN A 571 -14.15 0.50 76.74
N ASN A 572 -14.65 0.31 75.52
CA ASN A 572 -15.73 -0.62 75.21
C ASN A 572 -15.25 -2.09 75.13
N HIS A 573 -13.96 -2.34 74.85
CA HIS A 573 -13.35 -3.67 74.69
C HIS A 573 -12.02 -3.82 75.48
N PRO A 574 -12.06 -3.74 76.83
CA PRO A 574 -10.85 -3.72 77.66
C PRO A 574 -10.04 -5.03 77.61
N ASP A 575 -10.69 -6.15 77.31
CA ASP A 575 -10.10 -7.49 77.11
C ASP A 575 -9.27 -7.60 75.82
N ARG A 576 -9.46 -6.68 74.87
CA ARG A 576 -8.76 -6.63 73.58
C ARG A 576 -7.80 -5.45 73.45
N ALA A 577 -7.60 -4.69 74.54
CA ALA A 577 -6.77 -3.48 74.55
C ALA A 577 -5.31 -3.71 74.13
N HIS A 578 -4.76 -4.92 74.36
CA HIS A 578 -3.39 -5.26 73.94
C HIS A 578 -3.21 -5.28 72.42
N LEU A 579 -4.29 -5.47 71.65
CA LEU A 579 -4.26 -5.48 70.19
C LEU A 579 -3.92 -4.12 69.59
N LEU A 580 -4.22 -3.01 70.28
CA LEU A 580 -3.95 -1.65 69.80
C LEU A 580 -2.46 -1.29 69.80
N LYS A 581 -1.60 -2.16 70.36
CA LYS A 581 -0.16 -1.92 70.47
C LYS A 581 0.51 -1.51 69.14
N PRO A 582 0.19 -2.08 67.96
CA PRO A 582 0.75 -1.64 66.67
C PRO A 582 0.32 -0.23 66.25
N LEU A 583 -0.84 0.28 66.70
CA LEU A 583 -1.26 1.68 66.45
C LEU A 583 -0.55 2.67 67.37
N LEU A 584 -0.19 2.21 68.56
CA LEU A 584 0.52 2.99 69.58
C LEU A 584 2.04 2.99 69.36
N VAL A 585 2.53 2.14 68.45
CA VAL A 585 3.93 2.02 68.08
C VAL A 585 4.07 2.38 66.61
N CYS A 586 4.39 3.64 66.33
CA CYS A 586 4.91 4.02 65.02
C CYS A 586 6.35 3.47 64.92
N ASN A 587 6.49 2.26 64.39
CA ASN A 587 7.79 1.78 63.92
C ASN A 587 8.13 2.60 62.69
N LEU A 588 8.64 3.81 62.91
CA LEU A 588 9.18 4.64 61.84
C LEU A 588 10.33 3.85 61.23
N PRO A 589 10.17 3.29 60.00
CA PRO A 589 11.35 2.88 59.26
C PRO A 589 12.20 4.15 59.17
N SER A 590 13.51 4.05 59.39
CA SER A 590 14.42 5.21 59.39
C SER A 590 14.18 6.16 58.20
N LEU A 591 13.71 5.62 57.08
CA LEU A 591 13.29 6.33 55.87
C LEU A 591 12.09 7.28 56.04
N GLN A 592 11.02 6.95 56.77
CA GLN A 592 9.82 7.82 56.87
C GLN A 592 10.02 9.03 57.79
N THR A 593 10.73 8.87 58.92
CA THR A 593 11.16 10.03 59.74
C THR A 593 12.09 10.92 58.95
N GLN A 594 13.04 10.31 58.23
CA GLN A 594 13.92 11.06 57.33
C GLN A 594 13.12 11.82 56.28
N GLN A 595 12.03 11.26 55.75
CA GLN A 595 11.20 11.87 54.71
C GLN A 595 10.30 13.01 55.23
N ALA A 596 9.67 12.86 56.40
CA ALA A 596 8.86 13.92 57.01
C ALA A 596 9.74 15.07 57.56
N GLU A 597 10.85 14.75 58.22
CA GLU A 597 11.85 15.76 58.58
C GLU A 597 12.44 16.42 57.34
N TRP A 598 12.65 15.68 56.25
CA TRP A 598 13.07 16.25 54.97
C TRP A 598 12.00 17.18 54.42
N GLN A 599 10.70 16.86 54.44
CA GLN A 599 9.63 17.74 53.94
C GLN A 599 9.49 19.03 54.76
N VAL A 600 9.54 18.97 56.10
CA VAL A 600 9.50 20.18 56.95
C VAL A 600 10.76 21.01 56.74
N ARG A 601 11.95 20.38 56.77
CA ARG A 601 13.22 21.06 56.44
C ARG A 601 13.18 21.68 55.05
N GLU A 602 12.55 21.02 54.09
CA GLU A 602 12.44 21.50 52.71
C GLU A 602 11.45 22.65 52.57
N ASN A 603 10.33 22.65 53.30
CA ASN A 603 9.38 23.77 53.35
C ASN A 603 10.02 25.01 54.00
N ASP A 604 10.66 24.83 55.16
CA ASP A 604 11.36 25.90 55.87
C ASP A 604 12.52 26.43 55.01
N ARG A 605 13.29 25.53 54.40
CA ARG A 605 14.35 25.89 53.44
C ARG A 605 13.79 26.67 52.25
N ARG A 606 12.63 26.28 51.69
CA ARG A 606 11.99 26.99 50.57
C ARG A 606 11.55 28.39 50.97
N GLN A 607 10.92 28.56 52.14
CA GLN A 607 10.49 29.88 52.63
C GLN A 607 11.68 30.78 53.01
N GLU A 608 12.72 30.22 53.61
CA GLU A 608 13.98 30.93 53.90
C GLU A 608 14.69 31.34 52.61
N LEU A 609 14.77 30.45 51.62
CA LEU A 609 15.37 30.72 50.32
C LEU A 609 14.59 31.81 49.55
N ARG A 610 13.26 31.77 49.60
CA ARG A 610 12.38 32.81 49.02
C ARG A 610 12.65 34.17 49.65
N SER A 611 12.74 34.23 50.99
CA SER A 611 13.07 35.47 51.72
C SER A 611 14.48 36.00 51.38
N LYS A 612 15.49 35.11 51.30
CA LYS A 612 16.86 35.48 50.90
C LYS A 612 16.90 36.00 49.47
N ARG A 613 16.18 35.37 48.54
CA ARG A 613 16.03 35.82 47.15
C ARG A 613 15.36 37.20 47.08
N THR A 614 14.30 37.44 47.86
CA THR A 614 13.67 38.77 47.97
C THR A 614 14.68 39.85 48.38
N GLN A 615 15.52 39.58 49.39
CA GLN A 615 16.54 40.52 49.86
C GLN A 615 17.63 40.77 48.80
N ALA A 616 18.06 39.72 48.09
CA ALA A 616 19.10 39.82 47.07
C ALA A 616 18.63 40.57 45.80
N VAL A 617 17.39 40.35 45.37
CA VAL A 617 16.89 40.86 44.09
C VAL A 617 16.30 42.27 44.20
N ARG A 618 15.67 42.62 45.33
CA ARG A 618 15.05 43.95 45.52
C ARG A 618 15.96 45.15 45.15
N PRO A 619 17.25 45.21 45.53
CA PRO A 619 18.12 46.32 45.14
C PRO A 619 18.50 46.32 43.65
N LEU A 620 18.39 45.16 42.98
CA LEU A 620 18.77 45.00 41.58
C LEU A 620 17.64 45.36 40.60
N ILE A 621 16.38 45.48 41.06
CA ILE A 621 15.21 45.72 40.20
C ILE A 621 15.38 46.93 39.25
N PRO A 622 15.86 48.11 39.69
CA PRO A 622 16.10 49.23 38.76
C PRO A 622 17.18 48.90 37.73
N ALA A 623 18.30 48.33 38.16
CA ALA A 623 19.39 47.95 37.26
C ALA A 623 18.97 46.86 36.25
N ILE A 624 18.08 45.93 36.65
CA ILE A 624 17.50 44.92 35.76
C ILE A 624 16.67 45.60 34.67
N ARG A 625 15.80 46.54 35.06
CA ARG A 625 14.92 47.30 34.15
C ARG A 625 15.72 48.14 33.16
N ASP A 626 16.78 48.80 33.63
CA ASP A 626 17.62 49.71 32.84
C ASP A 626 18.68 48.98 31.98
N GLY A 627 18.73 47.64 32.00
CA GLY A 627 19.71 46.89 31.21
C GLY A 627 21.14 46.87 31.79
N THR A 628 21.37 47.43 32.98
CA THR A 628 22.72 47.64 33.54
C THR A 628 23.11 46.61 34.61
N ALA A 629 22.27 45.62 34.89
CA ALA A 629 22.61 44.54 35.83
C ALA A 629 23.70 43.61 35.27
N GLU A 630 24.38 42.87 36.14
CA GLU A 630 25.40 41.92 35.68
C GLU A 630 24.77 40.77 34.87
N ALA A 631 25.47 40.28 33.84
CA ALA A 631 24.97 39.23 32.94
C ALA A 631 24.49 37.94 33.64
N HIS A 632 25.08 37.61 34.80
CA HIS A 632 24.66 36.45 35.58
C HIS A 632 23.26 36.60 36.19
N VAL A 633 22.81 37.83 36.43
CA VAL A 633 21.47 38.14 36.93
C VAL A 633 20.45 37.84 35.84
N TYR A 634 20.70 38.31 34.61
CA TYR A 634 19.84 38.03 33.47
C TYR A 634 19.77 36.54 33.12
N ASP A 635 20.88 35.80 33.20
CA ASP A 635 20.89 34.33 33.04
C ASP A 635 19.95 33.64 34.05
N GLN A 636 20.01 34.03 35.32
CA GLN A 636 19.14 33.46 36.37
C GLN A 636 17.67 33.77 36.10
N LEU A 637 17.35 35.01 35.72
CA LEU A 637 15.98 35.42 35.43
C LEU A 637 15.44 34.72 34.18
N ALA A 638 16.28 34.50 33.16
CA ALA A 638 15.88 33.77 31.97
C ALA A 638 15.64 32.29 32.25
N LYS A 639 16.47 31.65 33.09
CA LYS A 639 16.23 30.28 33.57
C LYS A 639 14.92 30.15 34.33
N LEU A 640 14.57 31.15 35.15
CA LEU A 640 13.29 31.22 35.85
C LEU A 640 12.12 31.37 34.87
N TRP A 641 12.27 32.25 33.88
CA TRP A 641 11.29 32.44 32.81
C TRP A 641 10.98 31.14 32.09
N HIS A 642 12.01 30.35 31.76
CA HIS A 642 11.89 29.09 31.02
C HIS A 642 11.65 27.85 31.90
N GLY A 643 11.38 28.01 33.19
CA GLY A 643 11.05 26.88 34.08
C GLY A 643 12.20 25.93 34.38
N ARG A 644 13.45 26.41 34.34
CA ARG A 644 14.66 25.60 34.59
C ARG A 644 15.01 25.42 36.08
N PHE A 645 14.13 25.83 37.00
CA PHE A 645 14.27 25.64 38.44
C PHE A 645 13.23 24.65 38.96
N TYR A 646 13.69 23.61 39.66
CA TYR A 646 12.82 22.57 40.23
C TYR A 646 12.03 23.05 41.46
N ASP A 647 12.50 24.12 42.11
CA ASP A 647 11.95 24.66 43.36
C ASP A 647 10.97 25.82 43.14
N THR A 648 10.62 26.14 41.89
CA THR A 648 9.69 27.21 41.52
C THR A 648 8.52 26.65 40.69
N PRO A 649 7.54 25.99 41.31
CA PRO A 649 6.35 25.51 40.59
C PRO A 649 5.57 26.67 39.95
N GLY A 650 5.01 26.43 38.77
CA GLY A 650 4.18 27.38 38.02
C GLY A 650 4.16 27.03 36.53
N ASP A 651 2.98 27.00 35.94
CA ASP A 651 2.77 26.66 34.53
C ASP A 651 3.15 27.87 33.64
N THR A 652 2.91 29.10 34.13
CA THR A 652 3.28 30.34 33.42
C THR A 652 4.59 30.95 33.94
N PRO A 653 5.32 31.76 33.13
CA PRO A 653 6.46 32.52 33.61
C PRO A 653 6.11 33.36 34.84
N GLN A 654 4.96 34.03 34.85
CA GLN A 654 4.55 34.89 35.97
C GLN A 654 4.40 34.10 37.28
N GLU A 655 3.73 32.95 37.26
CA GLU A 655 3.57 32.08 38.44
C GLU A 655 4.93 31.60 39.00
N ARG A 656 5.88 31.28 38.11
CA ARG A 656 7.23 30.89 38.53
C ARG A 656 7.95 32.03 39.25
N PHE A 657 7.79 33.27 38.79
CA PHE A 657 8.35 34.45 39.45
C PHE A 657 7.69 34.73 40.81
N GLN A 658 6.37 34.56 40.92
CA GLN A 658 5.63 34.65 42.18
C GLN A 658 6.12 33.60 43.20
N SER A 659 6.41 32.39 42.73
CA SER A 659 6.97 31.30 43.55
C SER A 659 8.42 31.59 44.00
N TYR A 660 9.22 32.25 43.15
CA TYR A 660 10.65 32.48 43.37
C TYR A 660 10.98 33.45 44.52
N CYS A 661 10.22 34.55 44.67
CA CYS A 661 10.44 35.57 45.70
C CYS A 661 9.12 36.29 46.07
N ASP A 662 9.12 37.05 47.17
CA ASP A 662 7.91 37.74 47.66
C ASP A 662 7.52 38.96 46.82
N VAL A 663 8.44 39.46 45.98
CA VAL A 663 8.22 40.57 45.04
C VAL A 663 8.16 40.07 43.58
N GLY A 664 7.70 38.83 43.39
CA GLY A 664 7.71 38.11 42.11
C GLY A 664 7.10 38.89 40.95
N ASP A 665 5.94 39.52 41.13
CA ASP A 665 5.27 40.29 40.07
C ASP A 665 6.10 41.51 39.63
N VAL A 666 6.67 42.26 40.58
CA VAL A 666 7.51 43.43 40.29
C VAL A 666 8.80 43.02 39.60
N LEU A 667 9.37 41.88 40.01
CA LEU A 667 10.55 41.31 39.39
C LEU A 667 10.25 40.84 37.96
N PHE A 668 9.09 40.23 37.73
CA PHE A 668 8.65 39.78 36.41
C PHE A 668 8.55 40.95 35.43
N GLU A 669 7.87 42.04 35.79
CA GLU A 669 7.75 43.25 34.95
C GLU A 669 9.11 43.90 34.65
N ALA A 670 9.98 44.01 35.67
CA ALA A 670 11.32 44.55 35.50
C ALA A 670 12.18 43.67 34.58
N THR A 671 12.02 42.34 34.69
CA THR A 671 12.71 41.37 33.83
C THR A 671 12.24 41.47 32.39
N GLN A 672 10.93 41.58 32.15
CA GLN A 672 10.36 41.73 30.81
C GLN A 672 10.92 42.98 30.12
N THR A 673 10.95 44.12 30.82
CA THR A 673 11.53 45.37 30.31
C THR A 673 13.04 45.26 30.10
N GLY A 674 13.74 44.65 31.07
CA GLY A 674 15.19 44.47 31.05
C GLY A 674 15.65 43.59 29.88
N PHE A 675 14.93 42.51 29.58
CA PHE A 675 15.23 41.65 28.43
C PHE A 675 15.15 42.40 27.10
N VAL A 676 14.10 43.22 26.90
CA VAL A 676 13.98 44.07 25.70
C VAL A 676 15.12 45.09 25.63
N THR A 677 15.49 45.70 26.75
CA THR A 677 16.60 46.67 26.84
C THR A 677 17.95 46.00 26.52
N CYS A 678 18.16 44.75 26.96
CA CYS A 678 19.34 43.96 26.61
C CYS A 678 19.49 43.73 25.10
N VAL A 679 18.38 43.60 24.37
CA VAL A 679 18.41 43.46 22.90
C VAL A 679 18.77 44.79 22.23
N ARG A 680 18.22 45.91 22.72
CA ARG A 680 18.31 47.23 22.06
C ARG A 680 19.58 48.01 22.40
N GLU A 681 19.93 48.06 23.67
CA GLU A 681 20.84 49.08 24.20
C GLU A 681 22.16 48.47 24.73
N VAL A 682 22.12 47.29 25.33
CA VAL A 682 23.31 46.62 25.89
C VAL A 682 24.27 46.16 24.78
N GLU A 683 25.57 46.28 24.97
CA GLU A 683 26.58 45.82 24.02
C GLU A 683 26.62 44.28 23.97
N LEU A 684 26.29 43.70 22.81
CA LEU A 684 26.29 42.26 22.59
C LEU A 684 27.65 41.80 22.03
N PRO A 685 28.14 40.60 22.40
CA PRO A 685 29.29 40.02 21.72
C PRO A 685 28.98 39.81 20.23
N THR A 686 29.99 39.92 19.38
CA THR A 686 29.84 39.65 17.94
C THR A 686 29.44 38.20 17.70
N ALA A 687 28.73 37.94 16.59
CA ALA A 687 28.34 36.59 16.17
C ALA A 687 29.51 35.59 16.20
N GLN A 688 30.67 35.97 15.66
CA GLN A 688 31.87 35.11 15.68
C GLN A 688 32.32 34.78 17.11
N LYS A 689 32.33 35.75 18.02
CA LYS A 689 32.72 35.51 19.42
C LYS A 689 31.76 34.55 20.12
N ILE A 690 30.46 34.62 19.81
CA ILE A 690 29.44 33.68 20.33
C ILE A 690 29.70 32.26 19.81
N ILE A 691 29.97 32.13 18.51
CA ILE A 691 30.29 30.86 17.86
C ILE A 691 31.57 30.24 18.45
N ASP A 692 32.62 31.05 18.65
CA ASP A 692 33.90 30.62 19.21
C ASP A 692 33.75 30.13 20.67
N LEU A 693 32.89 30.77 21.47
CA LEU A 693 32.56 30.29 22.81
C LEU A 693 31.95 28.88 22.73
N ARG A 694 30.97 28.66 21.84
CA ARG A 694 30.35 27.34 21.67
C ARG A 694 31.34 26.28 21.20
N ALA A 695 32.25 26.63 20.29
CA ALA A 695 33.30 25.72 19.84
C ALA A 695 34.15 25.20 21.02
N ASN A 696 34.32 26.01 22.06
CA ASN A 696 35.04 25.68 23.30
C ASN A 696 34.14 25.16 24.45
N ASP A 697 32.91 24.73 24.15
CA ASP A 697 31.90 24.29 25.13
C ASP A 697 31.53 25.36 26.18
N GLN A 698 31.72 26.63 25.83
CA GLN A 698 31.33 27.79 26.62
C GLN A 698 30.08 28.46 26.05
N ARG A 699 29.40 29.24 26.88
CA ARG A 699 28.23 30.05 26.50
C ARG A 699 28.32 31.44 27.11
N HIS A 700 27.74 32.42 26.43
CA HIS A 700 27.62 33.77 26.99
C HIS A 700 26.40 33.81 27.91
N ARG A 701 26.53 34.43 29.09
CA ARG A 701 25.45 34.45 30.10
C ARG A 701 24.21 35.27 29.71
N LEU A 702 24.28 36.06 28.63
CA LEU A 702 23.13 36.83 28.15
C LEU A 702 22.29 36.09 27.11
N ASP A 703 22.70 34.89 26.67
CA ASP A 703 22.07 34.15 25.57
C ASP A 703 20.53 34.06 25.71
N LEU A 704 20.03 33.41 26.76
CA LEU A 704 18.60 33.18 26.95
C LEU A 704 17.81 34.47 27.19
N ALA A 705 18.39 35.42 27.92
CA ALA A 705 17.74 36.70 28.22
C ALA A 705 17.51 37.54 26.96
N VAL A 706 18.52 37.57 26.08
CA VAL A 706 18.47 38.31 24.82
C VAL A 706 17.53 37.63 23.82
N LEU A 707 17.54 36.29 23.73
CA LEU A 707 16.59 35.55 22.86
C LEU A 707 15.14 35.75 23.29
N THR A 708 14.88 35.71 24.61
CA THR A 708 13.54 35.96 25.17
C THR A 708 13.13 37.41 24.97
N GLY A 709 14.05 38.35 25.16
CA GLY A 709 13.82 39.78 24.89
C GLY A 709 13.50 40.06 23.42
N ALA A 710 14.12 39.34 22.49
CA ALA A 710 13.86 39.47 21.06
C ALA A 710 12.44 39.00 20.71
N GLN A 711 11.99 37.90 21.30
CA GLN A 711 10.61 37.43 21.15
C GLN A 711 9.61 38.45 21.72
N ILE A 712 9.83 38.95 22.94
CA ILE A 712 8.98 39.98 23.55
C ILE A 712 8.95 41.23 22.67
N LEU A 713 10.10 41.67 22.14
CA LEU A 713 10.18 42.85 21.28
C LEU A 713 9.39 42.64 19.98
N LEU A 714 9.49 41.48 19.34
CA LEU A 714 8.71 41.18 18.13
C LEU A 714 7.19 41.22 18.41
N GLU A 715 6.75 40.58 19.50
CA GLU A 715 5.33 40.50 19.89
C GLU A 715 4.75 41.87 20.26
N THR A 716 5.55 42.73 20.90
CA THR A 716 5.10 44.03 21.41
C THR A 716 5.29 45.18 20.42
N ASN A 717 6.36 45.17 19.61
CA ASN A 717 6.66 46.21 18.63
C ASN A 717 7.55 45.68 17.47
N ARG A 718 6.90 45.18 16.41
CA ARG A 718 7.57 44.62 15.23
C ARG A 718 8.46 45.61 14.48
N ASP A 719 8.04 46.87 14.36
CA ASP A 719 8.82 47.89 13.64
C ASP A 719 10.16 48.17 14.33
N ASP A 720 10.18 48.18 15.66
CA ASP A 720 11.41 48.33 16.45
C ASP A 720 12.35 47.11 16.29
N PHE A 721 11.79 45.91 16.14
CA PHE A 721 12.57 44.71 15.83
C PHE A 721 13.20 44.79 14.43
N ASP A 722 12.43 45.22 13.43
CA ASP A 722 12.89 45.37 12.04
C ASP A 722 13.96 46.45 11.86
N ALA A 723 13.95 47.45 12.74
CA ALA A 723 14.94 48.51 12.81
C ALA A 723 16.25 48.11 13.52
N LEU A 724 16.36 46.89 14.07
CA LEU A 724 17.60 46.44 14.73
C LEU A 724 18.78 46.43 13.74
N PRO A 725 19.96 46.95 14.14
CA PRO A 725 21.17 46.88 13.31
C PRO A 725 21.57 45.45 12.98
N ASP A 726 22.08 45.22 11.76
CA ASP A 726 22.52 43.91 11.26
C ASP A 726 23.52 43.22 12.20
N GLN A 727 24.40 43.97 12.87
CA GLN A 727 25.34 43.41 13.84
C GLN A 727 24.61 42.78 15.05
N ARG A 728 23.54 43.40 15.53
CA ARG A 728 22.74 42.87 16.66
C ARG A 728 21.93 41.67 16.20
N LEU A 729 21.26 41.76 15.04
CA LEU A 729 20.54 40.64 14.45
C LEU A 729 21.45 39.42 14.23
N ALA A 730 22.68 39.63 13.74
CA ALA A 730 23.66 38.56 13.58
C ALA A 730 24.02 37.89 14.92
N SER A 731 24.16 38.65 16.01
CA SER A 731 24.37 38.10 17.35
C SER A 731 23.16 37.32 17.87
N LEU A 732 21.93 37.79 17.60
CA LEU A 732 20.70 37.04 17.94
C LEU A 732 20.65 35.69 17.23
N VAL A 733 20.90 35.68 15.91
CA VAL A 733 20.97 34.47 15.09
C VAL A 733 22.03 33.51 15.63
N ALA A 734 23.22 34.01 15.98
CA ALA A 734 24.28 33.19 16.55
C ALA A 734 23.91 32.60 17.92
N PHE A 735 23.23 33.35 18.79
CA PHE A 735 22.76 32.85 20.09
C PHE A 735 21.74 31.72 19.92
N ASP A 736 20.78 31.87 19.02
CA ASP A 736 19.72 30.88 18.79
C ASP A 736 20.29 29.54 18.26
N LEU A 737 21.19 29.63 17.26
CA LEU A 737 21.90 28.48 16.70
C LEU A 737 22.76 27.73 17.73
N VAL A 738 23.35 28.45 18.70
CA VAL A 738 24.20 27.86 19.75
C VAL A 738 23.38 27.25 20.89
N ASP A 739 22.20 27.79 21.19
CA ASP A 739 21.31 27.22 22.22
C ASP A 739 20.64 25.92 21.74
N GLY A 740 20.44 25.77 20.43
CA GLY A 740 19.72 24.64 19.82
C GLY A 740 18.22 24.91 19.68
N GLY A 741 17.85 26.19 19.51
CA GLY A 741 16.49 26.72 19.59
C GLY A 741 15.73 26.80 18.27
N GLU A 742 16.09 26.02 17.25
CA GLU A 742 15.43 26.03 15.93
C GLU A 742 13.91 26.09 16.04
N GLY A 743 13.31 27.19 15.57
CA GLY A 743 11.86 27.35 15.49
C GLY A 743 11.13 27.52 16.83
N ARG A 744 11.84 27.78 17.93
CA ARG A 744 11.20 28.09 19.23
C ARG A 744 10.67 29.51 19.32
N HIS A 745 11.15 30.40 18.47
CA HIS A 745 10.83 31.82 18.51
C HIS A 745 10.37 32.31 17.15
N ASP A 746 9.27 33.06 17.11
CA ASP A 746 8.67 33.56 15.87
C ASP A 746 9.59 34.52 15.11
N TRP A 747 10.48 35.21 15.84
CA TRP A 747 11.44 36.14 15.24
C TRP A 747 12.47 35.42 14.34
N TRP A 748 12.75 34.13 14.60
CA TRP A 748 13.65 33.33 13.75
C TRP A 748 13.08 33.16 12.33
N ALA A 749 11.81 32.75 12.23
CA ALA A 749 11.11 32.62 10.94
C ALA A 749 10.99 33.97 10.23
N HIS A 750 10.77 35.04 10.99
CA HIS A 750 10.78 36.40 10.46
C HIS A 750 12.16 36.80 9.90
N CYS A 751 13.27 36.45 10.56
CA CYS A 751 14.62 36.69 10.04
C CYS A 751 14.96 35.86 8.80
N LEU A 752 14.50 34.60 8.72
CA LEU A 752 14.69 33.76 7.52
C LEU A 752 14.05 34.38 6.27
N SER A 753 12.90 35.03 6.43
CA SER A 753 12.17 35.66 5.32
C SER A 753 12.66 37.09 5.01
N SER A 754 12.93 37.90 6.03
CA SER A 754 13.27 39.32 5.87
C SER A 754 14.76 39.59 5.61
N ARG A 755 15.68 38.78 6.16
CA ARG A 755 17.14 38.99 6.10
C ARG A 755 17.94 37.71 5.79
N PRO A 756 17.60 36.95 4.72
CA PRO A 756 18.16 35.62 4.48
C PRO A 756 19.69 35.59 4.27
N GLN A 757 20.30 36.61 3.63
CA GLN A 757 21.75 36.63 3.38
C GLN A 757 22.56 36.83 4.67
N LEU A 758 22.08 37.68 5.58
CA LEU A 758 22.69 37.89 6.89
C LEU A 758 22.67 36.59 7.69
N THR A 759 21.49 35.96 7.76
CA THR A 759 21.29 34.69 8.44
C THR A 759 22.15 33.58 7.84
N ALA A 760 22.28 33.53 6.51
CA ALA A 760 23.16 32.59 5.80
C ALA A 760 24.63 32.77 6.16
N SER A 761 25.13 34.02 6.17
CA SER A 761 26.52 34.30 6.55
C SER A 761 26.82 33.79 7.96
N VAL A 762 25.95 34.08 8.93
CA VAL A 762 26.12 33.63 10.32
C VAL A 762 26.02 32.10 10.43
N TYR A 763 25.08 31.49 9.72
CA TYR A 763 24.91 30.03 9.70
C TYR A 763 26.13 29.31 9.13
N ILE A 764 26.72 29.81 8.04
CA ILE A 764 27.95 29.26 7.45
C ILE A 764 29.08 29.28 8.48
N ASP A 765 29.32 30.42 9.13
CA ASP A 765 30.41 30.54 10.08
C ASP A 765 30.18 29.71 11.34
N TYR A 766 28.94 29.62 11.82
CA TYR A 766 28.53 28.71 12.88
C TYR A 766 28.84 27.26 12.53
N ALA A 767 28.29 26.76 11.42
CA ALA A 767 28.40 25.36 11.04
C ALA A 767 29.86 24.97 10.77
N ILE A 768 30.61 25.77 10.02
CA ILE A 768 32.00 25.46 9.69
C ILE A 768 32.90 25.51 10.94
N THR A 769 32.68 26.45 11.85
CA THR A 769 33.49 26.55 13.08
C THR A 769 33.25 25.35 13.98
N LEU A 770 31.99 24.96 14.20
CA LEU A 770 31.63 23.81 15.03
C LEU A 770 32.10 22.48 14.40
N LEU A 771 31.97 22.33 13.08
CA LEU A 771 32.47 21.15 12.37
C LEU A 771 33.98 20.99 12.52
N LYS A 772 34.74 22.08 12.37
CA LYS A 772 36.20 22.09 12.57
C LYS A 772 36.60 21.82 14.02
N ALA A 773 35.80 22.28 14.98
CA ALA A 773 35.97 21.97 16.40
C ALA A 773 35.58 20.52 16.77
N GLY A 774 35.05 19.74 15.82
CA GLY A 774 34.69 18.34 16.04
C GLY A 774 33.40 18.14 16.82
N LYS A 775 32.48 19.11 16.79
CA LYS A 775 31.14 18.99 17.40
C LYS A 775 30.27 18.06 16.57
N ASP A 776 29.49 17.21 17.25
CA ASP A 776 28.64 16.19 16.64
C ASP A 776 27.23 16.69 16.28
N TYR A 777 26.80 17.82 16.85
CA TYR A 777 25.48 18.39 16.63
C TYR A 777 25.59 19.80 16.03
N LEU A 778 24.84 20.01 14.95
CA LEU A 778 24.59 21.31 14.33
C LEU A 778 23.09 21.60 14.29
N SER A 779 22.72 22.74 14.85
CA SER A 779 21.37 23.26 14.67
C SER A 779 21.14 23.65 13.20
N GLY A 780 19.95 23.42 12.67
CA GLY A 780 19.40 23.91 11.41
C GLY A 780 19.62 22.97 10.24
N SER A 781 20.51 21.99 10.40
CA SER A 781 20.98 21.18 9.27
C SER A 781 19.89 20.32 8.64
N TYR A 782 18.98 19.78 9.45
CA TYR A 782 17.83 18.98 8.97
C TYR A 782 16.79 19.87 8.28
N ALA A 783 16.51 21.05 8.83
CA ALA A 783 15.52 22.00 8.32
C ALA A 783 15.85 22.51 6.90
N LEU A 784 17.13 22.63 6.53
CA LEU A 784 17.53 23.08 5.18
C LEU A 784 16.99 22.24 4.03
N TYR A 785 16.70 20.96 4.26
CA TYR A 785 16.09 20.07 3.25
C TYR A 785 14.57 19.92 3.44
N HIS A 786 14.11 19.90 4.69
CA HIS A 786 12.73 19.50 5.03
C HIS A 786 11.75 20.65 5.22
N ASP A 787 12.22 21.87 5.46
CA ASP A 787 11.37 23.03 5.76
C ASP A 787 11.50 24.12 4.69
N ASP A 788 10.40 24.41 4.01
CA ASP A 788 10.36 25.43 2.95
C ASP A 788 10.68 26.85 3.48
N GLN A 789 10.52 27.13 4.78
CA GLN A 789 10.93 28.40 5.38
C GLN A 789 12.46 28.61 5.30
N TYR A 790 13.22 27.51 5.26
CA TYR A 790 14.68 27.53 5.19
C TYR A 790 15.20 27.60 3.74
N ARG A 791 14.32 27.58 2.73
CA ARG A 791 14.72 27.54 1.31
C ARG A 791 15.66 28.68 0.93
N ALA A 792 15.33 29.91 1.33
CA ALA A 792 16.17 31.08 1.03
C ALA A 792 17.54 30.99 1.71
N LEU A 793 17.57 30.58 2.98
CA LEU A 793 18.81 30.33 3.73
C LEU A 793 19.67 29.26 3.04
N ALA A 794 19.05 28.16 2.61
CA ALA A 794 19.74 27.04 1.98
C ALA A 794 20.38 27.44 0.64
N LEU A 795 19.68 28.21 -0.21
CA LEU A 795 20.22 28.71 -1.48
C LEU A 795 21.52 29.53 -1.29
N TYR A 796 21.57 30.38 -0.26
CA TYR A 796 22.77 31.18 0.02
C TYR A 796 23.87 30.39 0.76
N ALA A 797 23.49 29.45 1.63
CA ALA A 797 24.45 28.79 2.53
C ALA A 797 25.10 27.52 1.93
N LEU A 798 24.35 26.72 1.18
CA LEU A 798 24.77 25.38 0.76
C LEU A 798 26.08 25.33 -0.04
N PRO A 799 26.31 26.19 -1.06
CA PRO A 799 27.56 26.16 -1.83
C PRO A 799 28.79 26.33 -0.94
N ASP A 800 28.75 27.28 -0.01
CA ASP A 800 29.88 27.55 0.89
C ASP A 800 30.01 26.51 2.01
N LEU A 801 28.90 26.02 2.56
CA LEU A 801 28.90 24.93 3.54
C LEU A 801 29.56 23.67 2.97
N LEU A 802 29.17 23.25 1.76
CA LEU A 802 29.72 22.07 1.09
C LEU A 802 31.20 22.28 0.73
N ARG A 803 31.55 23.44 0.15
CA ARG A 803 32.94 23.77 -0.23
C ARG A 803 33.86 23.80 0.99
N ARG A 804 33.42 24.34 2.11
CA ARG A 804 34.20 24.43 3.37
C ARG A 804 34.05 23.20 4.29
N PHE A 805 33.19 22.23 3.97
CA PHE A 805 32.98 21.03 4.78
C PHE A 805 34.29 20.26 5.00
N PRO A 806 34.61 19.82 6.25
CA PRO A 806 35.88 19.16 6.54
C PRO A 806 36.14 17.91 5.70
N LEU A 807 37.38 17.78 5.17
CA LEU A 807 37.83 16.59 4.45
C LEU A 807 38.06 15.37 5.35
N ARG A 808 38.04 15.57 6.67
CA ARG A 808 38.22 14.56 7.71
C ARG A 808 37.19 14.73 8.83
N ALA A 809 35.92 14.47 8.53
CA ALA A 809 34.81 14.58 9.48
C ALA A 809 34.60 13.28 10.28
N ARG A 810 34.08 13.40 11.50
CA ARG A 810 33.70 12.26 12.36
C ARG A 810 32.40 11.63 11.87
N ARG A 811 32.14 10.37 12.26
CA ARG A 811 30.95 9.61 11.83
C ARG A 811 29.63 10.36 12.08
N HIS A 812 29.46 10.97 13.26
CA HIS A 812 28.23 11.70 13.60
C HIS A 812 28.02 12.97 12.75
N GLN A 813 29.10 13.60 12.31
CA GLN A 813 29.04 14.80 11.45
C GLN A 813 28.58 14.48 10.02
N LEU A 814 28.64 13.22 9.57
CA LEU A 814 28.24 12.84 8.21
C LEU A 814 26.74 12.93 7.98
N ASN A 815 25.92 12.85 9.05
CA ASN A 815 24.49 13.09 8.93
C ASN A 815 24.19 14.53 8.47
N HIS A 816 25.00 15.50 8.88
CA HIS A 816 24.86 16.88 8.38
C HIS A 816 25.24 16.98 6.90
N LEU A 817 26.27 16.24 6.46
CA LEU A 817 26.62 16.16 5.06
C LEU A 817 25.49 15.53 4.23
N THR A 818 24.80 14.50 4.74
CA THR A 818 23.58 13.94 4.12
C THR A 818 22.55 15.03 3.86
N HIS A 819 22.18 15.82 4.88
CA HIS A 819 21.17 16.86 4.74
C HIS A 819 21.62 17.95 3.75
N PHE A 820 22.89 18.36 3.79
CA PHE A 820 23.42 19.36 2.86
C PHE A 820 23.42 18.87 1.41
N ILE A 821 23.81 17.61 1.15
CA ILE A 821 23.80 17.04 -0.21
C ILE A 821 22.35 16.95 -0.72
N ARG A 822 21.42 16.43 0.07
CA ARG A 822 19.99 16.33 -0.31
C ARG A 822 19.40 17.71 -0.65
N ALA A 823 19.64 18.71 0.18
CA ALA A 823 19.20 20.08 -0.09
C ALA A 823 19.87 20.66 -1.34
N ALA A 824 21.16 20.39 -1.56
CA ALA A 824 21.90 20.91 -2.70
C ALA A 824 21.49 20.26 -4.03
N GLN A 825 21.17 18.96 -4.05
CA GLN A 825 20.63 18.28 -5.23
C GLN A 825 19.35 18.95 -5.73
N LYS A 826 18.47 19.36 -4.79
CA LYS A 826 17.20 20.03 -5.11
C LYS A 826 17.36 21.51 -5.49
N LEU A 827 18.29 22.23 -4.86
CA LEU A 827 18.32 23.70 -4.91
C LEU A 827 19.50 24.28 -5.70
N VAL A 828 20.67 23.64 -5.69
CA VAL A 828 21.92 24.15 -6.28
C VAL A 828 22.73 23.02 -6.98
N PRO A 829 22.14 22.30 -7.95
CA PRO A 829 22.79 21.12 -8.56
C PRO A 829 24.09 21.45 -9.30
N ASP A 830 24.21 22.61 -9.95
CA ASP A 830 25.42 23.02 -10.68
C ASP A 830 26.61 23.29 -9.74
N ASP A 831 26.36 23.95 -8.61
CA ASP A 831 27.35 24.14 -7.55
C ASP A 831 27.76 22.79 -6.94
N LEU A 832 26.79 21.92 -6.68
CA LEU A 832 27.05 20.57 -6.15
C LEU A 832 27.95 19.77 -7.09
N ARG A 833 27.70 19.81 -8.41
CA ARG A 833 28.54 19.16 -9.44
C ARG A 833 29.98 19.61 -9.34
N THR A 834 30.20 20.92 -9.32
CA THR A 834 31.53 21.53 -9.26
C THR A 834 32.25 21.18 -7.95
N ILE A 835 31.56 21.34 -6.82
CA ILE A 835 32.12 21.09 -5.50
C ILE A 835 32.43 19.60 -5.29
N ALA A 836 31.56 18.69 -5.74
CA ALA A 836 31.78 17.25 -5.61
C ALA A 836 33.04 16.81 -6.39
N ALA A 837 33.21 17.30 -7.62
CA ALA A 837 34.43 17.06 -8.41
C ALA A 837 35.68 17.60 -7.71
N GLU A 838 35.63 18.83 -7.18
CA GLU A 838 36.72 19.43 -6.41
C GLU A 838 37.09 18.58 -5.18
N LYS A 839 36.09 18.10 -4.42
CA LYS A 839 36.30 17.28 -3.21
C LYS A 839 36.91 15.92 -3.53
N LEU A 840 36.40 15.24 -4.56
CA LEU A 840 36.88 13.93 -4.99
C LEU A 840 38.34 13.99 -5.51
N SER A 841 38.78 15.14 -6.02
CA SER A 841 40.18 15.34 -6.44
C SER A 841 41.19 15.41 -5.28
N LYS A 842 40.74 15.64 -4.04
CA LYS A 842 41.64 15.84 -2.88
C LYS A 842 42.12 14.51 -2.32
N LYS A 843 43.43 14.26 -2.42
CA LYS A 843 44.10 13.07 -1.83
C LYS A 843 43.92 12.91 -0.32
N SER A 844 43.60 14.00 0.40
CA SER A 844 43.41 13.99 1.85
C SER A 844 42.00 13.59 2.31
N LEU A 845 41.06 13.36 1.39
CA LEU A 845 39.68 12.97 1.67
C LEU A 845 39.62 11.58 2.34
N LEU A 846 38.90 11.47 3.46
CA LEU A 846 38.68 10.17 4.12
C LEU A 846 37.90 9.20 3.23
N ALA A 847 38.30 7.92 3.25
CA ALA A 847 37.61 6.87 2.50
C ALA A 847 36.12 6.76 2.86
N SER A 848 35.76 6.94 4.14
CA SER A 848 34.37 6.94 4.60
C SER A 848 33.56 8.12 4.06
N GLN A 849 34.20 9.26 3.77
CA GLN A 849 33.56 10.44 3.18
C GLN A 849 33.52 10.39 1.65
N LYS A 850 34.41 9.60 1.02
CA LYS A 850 34.43 9.44 -0.44
C LYS A 850 33.08 8.96 -0.98
N ALA A 851 32.41 8.05 -0.27
CA ALA A 851 31.07 7.58 -0.62
C ALA A 851 30.04 8.72 -0.76
N TYR A 852 30.00 9.66 0.20
CA TYR A 852 29.08 10.81 0.18
C TYR A 852 29.31 11.70 -1.03
N TRP A 853 30.58 12.02 -1.32
CA TRP A 853 30.91 12.87 -2.47
C TRP A 853 30.73 12.16 -3.81
N LEU A 854 30.89 10.84 -3.87
CA LEU A 854 30.56 10.06 -5.08
C LEU A 854 29.05 10.05 -5.33
N VAL A 855 28.23 9.87 -4.30
CA VAL A 855 26.76 9.92 -4.45
C VAL A 855 26.29 11.34 -4.80
N ALA A 856 26.90 12.37 -4.21
CA ALA A 856 26.66 13.76 -4.60
C ALA A 856 27.02 14.04 -6.07
N ALA A 857 28.18 13.54 -6.52
CA ALA A 857 28.61 13.68 -7.91
C ALA A 857 27.67 12.92 -8.86
N LEU A 858 27.29 11.70 -8.51
CA LEU A 858 26.38 10.86 -9.30
C LEU A 858 25.00 11.54 -9.47
N GLY A 859 24.45 12.13 -8.41
CA GLY A 859 23.17 12.84 -8.52
C GLY A 859 23.25 14.15 -9.32
N ALA A 860 24.45 14.67 -9.57
CA ALA A 860 24.66 15.90 -10.32
C ALA A 860 25.16 15.66 -11.76
N ASP A 861 25.89 14.58 -12.00
CA ASP A 861 26.44 14.12 -13.28
C ASP A 861 26.50 12.58 -13.31
N PRO A 862 25.37 11.90 -13.58
CA PRO A 862 25.28 10.45 -13.55
C PRO A 862 26.27 9.81 -14.53
N GLU A 863 26.20 10.19 -15.80
CA GLU A 863 27.00 9.63 -16.90
C GLU A 863 28.52 9.67 -16.62
N GLY A 864 29.01 10.76 -16.01
CA GLY A 864 30.42 10.91 -15.67
C GLY A 864 30.91 10.04 -14.50
N TYR A 865 30.00 9.57 -13.63
CA TYR A 865 30.37 8.96 -12.35
C TYR A 865 29.83 7.54 -12.12
N GLU A 866 28.98 6.98 -12.98
CA GLU A 866 28.46 5.60 -12.83
C GLU A 866 29.58 4.56 -12.76
N GLU A 867 30.51 4.58 -13.72
CA GLU A 867 31.60 3.62 -13.78
C GLU A 867 32.54 3.77 -12.58
N THR A 868 32.81 5.02 -12.17
CA THR A 868 33.63 5.31 -10.99
C THR A 868 33.00 4.77 -9.71
N LEU A 869 31.68 4.89 -9.56
CA LEU A 869 30.95 4.31 -8.44
C LEU A 869 31.07 2.79 -8.44
N LEU A 870 30.79 2.14 -9.58
CA LEU A 870 30.84 0.68 -9.69
C LEU A 870 32.22 0.10 -9.38
N GLN A 871 33.29 0.76 -9.84
CA GLN A 871 34.66 0.39 -9.50
C GLN A 871 34.91 0.50 -7.99
N GLU A 872 34.42 1.55 -7.34
CA GLU A 872 34.53 1.74 -5.89
C GLU A 872 33.77 0.69 -5.08
N LEU A 873 32.59 0.29 -5.54
CA LEU A 873 31.78 -0.74 -4.89
C LEU A 873 32.43 -2.14 -4.98
N LYS A 874 33.06 -2.46 -6.11
CA LYS A 874 33.71 -3.78 -6.35
C LYS A 874 35.01 -3.98 -5.56
N HIS A 875 35.62 -2.93 -5.00
CA HIS A 875 36.90 -3.04 -4.30
C HIS A 875 36.84 -3.77 -2.95
N SER A 876 35.74 -3.64 -2.19
CA SER A 876 35.61 -4.23 -0.85
C SER A 876 34.17 -4.27 -0.37
N THR A 877 33.76 -5.36 0.28
CA THR A 877 32.44 -5.50 0.92
C THR A 877 32.13 -4.37 1.92
N GLN A 878 33.14 -3.88 2.65
CA GLN A 878 32.93 -2.78 3.59
C GLN A 878 32.62 -1.46 2.86
N ARG A 879 33.25 -1.21 1.70
CA ARG A 879 32.98 -0.03 0.87
C ARG A 879 31.62 -0.13 0.20
N LEU A 880 31.26 -1.30 -0.30
CA LEU A 880 29.91 -1.58 -0.80
C LEU A 880 28.85 -1.24 0.25
N ARG A 881 28.94 -1.84 1.45
CA ARG A 881 27.99 -1.58 2.55
C ARG A 881 27.92 -0.11 2.94
N THR A 882 29.07 0.56 3.04
CA THR A 882 29.13 1.99 3.39
C THR A 882 28.50 2.86 2.30
N THR A 883 28.80 2.59 1.04
CA THR A 883 28.32 3.41 -0.08
C THR A 883 26.85 3.16 -0.36
N ALA A 884 26.37 1.92 -0.18
CA ALA A 884 24.97 1.59 -0.31
C ALA A 884 24.12 2.21 0.82
N ASP A 885 24.62 2.21 2.08
CA ASP A 885 23.98 2.95 3.18
C ASP A 885 23.90 4.46 2.89
N VAL A 886 24.90 5.01 2.19
CA VAL A 886 24.88 6.42 1.76
C VAL A 886 23.92 6.64 0.61
N LEU A 887 23.88 5.76 -0.40
CA LEU A 887 22.92 5.84 -1.50
C LEU A 887 21.49 5.81 -0.97
N GLU A 888 21.15 4.88 -0.08
CA GLU A 888 19.84 4.80 0.58
C GLU A 888 19.51 6.09 1.34
N LYS A 889 20.48 6.65 2.07
CA LYS A 889 20.29 7.88 2.87
C LYS A 889 20.33 9.18 2.08
N VAL A 890 20.84 9.20 0.86
CA VAL A 890 21.08 10.45 0.11
C VAL A 890 20.24 10.49 -1.15
N ALA A 891 20.17 9.40 -1.91
CA ALA A 891 19.44 9.34 -3.16
C ALA A 891 17.95 9.61 -2.93
N THR A 892 17.41 10.58 -3.65
CA THR A 892 15.97 10.81 -3.80
C THR A 892 15.41 9.95 -4.93
N GLU A 893 14.09 9.79 -5.03
CA GLU A 893 13.47 9.14 -6.19
C GLU A 893 13.95 9.77 -7.50
N ASP A 894 13.96 11.11 -7.59
CA ASP A 894 14.48 11.85 -8.75
C ASP A 894 15.94 11.46 -9.06
N THR A 895 16.78 11.35 -8.03
CA THR A 895 18.19 10.94 -8.19
C THR A 895 18.27 9.52 -8.73
N LEU A 896 17.46 8.60 -8.18
CA LEU A 896 17.42 7.24 -8.67
C LEU A 896 17.07 7.23 -10.14
N HIS A 897 16.01 7.93 -10.59
CA HIS A 897 15.62 8.02 -12.00
C HIS A 897 16.71 8.51 -12.97
N THR A 898 17.77 9.16 -12.47
CA THR A 898 18.91 9.55 -13.31
C THR A 898 19.90 8.42 -13.59
N PHE A 899 19.91 7.33 -12.81
CA PHE A 899 20.85 6.22 -13.03
C PHE A 899 20.47 5.46 -14.30
N SER A 900 21.46 4.91 -15.01
CA SER A 900 21.17 4.01 -16.12
C SER A 900 20.51 2.72 -15.63
N PRO A 901 19.72 2.04 -16.49
CA PRO A 901 19.20 0.71 -16.19
C PRO A 901 20.33 -0.27 -15.80
N GLN A 902 21.47 -0.19 -16.49
CA GLN A 902 22.65 -1.03 -16.24
C GLN A 902 23.26 -0.77 -14.86
N LEU A 903 23.43 0.49 -14.45
CA LEU A 903 23.89 0.82 -13.10
C LEU A 903 22.91 0.29 -12.05
N THR A 904 21.61 0.51 -12.27
CA THR A 904 20.55 0.06 -11.36
C THR A 904 20.59 -1.45 -11.15
N GLY A 905 20.69 -2.24 -12.22
CA GLY A 905 20.76 -3.69 -12.10
C GLY A 905 22.08 -4.20 -11.53
N GLN A 906 23.21 -3.58 -11.86
CA GLN A 906 24.49 -3.91 -11.21
C GLN A 906 24.49 -3.60 -9.72
N LEU A 907 23.81 -2.53 -9.28
CA LEU A 907 23.63 -2.24 -7.85
C LEU A 907 22.81 -3.35 -7.18
N ILE A 908 21.68 -3.77 -7.78
CA ILE A 908 20.87 -4.88 -7.26
C ILE A 908 21.75 -6.13 -7.12
N GLU A 909 22.49 -6.50 -8.16
CA GLU A 909 23.38 -7.68 -8.16
C GLU A 909 24.42 -7.63 -7.04
N LEU A 910 25.08 -6.49 -6.85
CA LEU A 910 26.08 -6.31 -5.79
C LEU A 910 25.47 -6.38 -4.39
N LEU A 911 24.19 -6.02 -4.22
CA LEU A 911 23.50 -6.00 -2.93
C LEU A 911 22.94 -7.37 -2.52
N ILE A 912 22.75 -8.31 -3.45
CA ILE A 912 22.22 -9.66 -3.17
C ILE A 912 22.85 -10.31 -1.93
N PRO A 913 24.19 -10.42 -1.79
CA PRO A 913 24.80 -11.10 -0.65
C PRO A 913 24.81 -10.27 0.66
N GLN A 914 24.34 -9.02 0.63
CA GLN A 914 24.45 -8.08 1.76
C GLN A 914 23.11 -7.63 2.34
N GLN A 915 22.00 -8.03 1.71
CA GLN A 915 20.65 -7.60 2.06
C GLN A 915 19.89 -8.71 2.79
N SER A 916 18.98 -8.32 3.68
CA SER A 916 17.92 -9.18 4.18
C SER A 916 16.58 -8.66 3.67
N LEU A 917 15.82 -9.51 3.00
CA LEU A 917 14.46 -9.21 2.55
C LEU A 917 13.40 -9.70 3.56
N GLU A 918 13.82 -10.45 4.58
CA GLU A 918 12.97 -10.94 5.67
C GLU A 918 12.96 -9.91 6.81
N LEU A 919 11.78 -9.63 7.36
CA LEU A 919 11.63 -8.78 8.54
C LEU A 919 11.75 -9.65 9.80
N GLU A 920 12.96 -9.78 10.33
CA GLU A 920 13.17 -10.33 11.67
C GLU A 920 12.85 -9.30 12.77
N SER A 921 12.59 -9.74 14.01
CA SER A 921 12.04 -8.88 15.06
C SER A 921 13.12 -7.96 15.55
N GLY A 922 12.82 -6.66 15.65
CA GLY A 922 13.66 -5.73 16.40
C GLY A 922 14.17 -4.58 15.55
N TRP A 923 15.37 -4.13 15.88
CA TRP A 923 15.97 -2.92 15.32
C TRP A 923 16.26 -3.08 13.83
N VAL A 924 15.85 -2.08 13.02
CA VAL A 924 16.17 -2.02 11.59
C VAL A 924 17.69 -2.06 11.39
N THR A 925 18.19 -3.23 10.97
CA THR A 925 19.62 -3.42 10.66
C THR A 925 19.97 -2.74 9.33
N LEU A 926 21.27 -2.62 9.05
CA LEU A 926 21.72 -2.17 7.73
C LEU A 926 21.22 -3.11 6.63
N GLU A 927 21.19 -4.42 6.87
CA GLU A 927 20.80 -5.43 5.87
C GLU A 927 19.33 -5.27 5.46
N HIS A 928 18.45 -4.93 6.41
CA HIS A 928 17.04 -4.60 6.12
C HIS A 928 16.91 -3.33 5.27
N ARG A 929 17.63 -2.24 5.61
CA ARG A 929 17.61 -1.01 4.79
C ARG A 929 18.14 -1.24 3.39
N LEU A 930 19.17 -2.08 3.23
CA LEU A 930 19.67 -2.48 1.92
C LEU A 930 18.65 -3.32 1.14
N GLY A 931 17.87 -4.16 1.84
CA GLY A 931 16.73 -4.87 1.26
C GLY A 931 15.65 -3.92 0.74
N ASP A 932 15.24 -2.93 1.55
CA ASP A 932 14.29 -1.89 1.15
C ASP A 932 14.80 -1.09 -0.05
N PHE A 933 16.08 -0.74 -0.04
CA PHE A 933 16.72 -0.03 -1.15
C PHE A 933 16.71 -0.86 -2.43
N SER A 934 17.01 -2.16 -2.37
CA SER A 934 16.91 -3.05 -3.53
C SER A 934 15.47 -3.15 -4.06
N ARG A 935 14.45 -3.16 -3.19
CA ARG A 935 13.05 -3.11 -3.64
C ARG A 935 12.75 -1.80 -4.38
N ALA A 936 13.28 -0.66 -3.93
CA ALA A 936 13.16 0.61 -4.63
C ALA A 936 13.83 0.58 -6.02
N LEU A 937 15.03 0.02 -6.13
CA LEU A 937 15.72 -0.15 -7.42
C LEU A 937 14.94 -1.07 -8.39
N ILE A 938 14.37 -2.17 -7.89
CA ILE A 938 13.52 -3.07 -8.69
C ILE A 938 12.24 -2.36 -9.13
N SER A 939 11.60 -1.61 -8.24
CA SER A 939 10.40 -0.84 -8.57
C SER A 939 10.70 0.20 -9.64
N ARG A 940 11.89 0.82 -9.61
CA ARG A 940 12.35 1.75 -10.63
C ARG A 940 12.53 1.06 -11.99
N LEU A 941 13.20 -0.11 -12.06
CA LEU A 941 13.30 -0.88 -13.31
C LEU A 941 11.93 -1.30 -13.83
N SER A 942 10.97 -1.57 -12.93
CA SER A 942 9.63 -2.04 -13.29
C SER A 942 8.71 -0.98 -13.89
N SER A 943 8.90 0.30 -13.54
CA SER A 943 8.03 1.41 -13.94
C SER A 943 8.54 2.17 -15.17
N ASP A 944 9.81 2.00 -15.51
CA ASP A 944 10.45 2.66 -16.64
C ASP A 944 10.20 1.89 -17.96
N PRO A 945 9.56 2.51 -18.98
CA PRO A 945 9.22 1.84 -20.23
C PRO A 945 10.43 1.59 -21.14
N ASP A 946 11.65 2.06 -20.81
CA ASP A 946 12.84 1.82 -21.61
C ASP A 946 13.11 0.30 -21.81
N PRO A 947 13.23 -0.20 -23.05
CA PRO A 947 13.59 -1.59 -23.33
C PRO A 947 14.88 -2.08 -22.64
N ALA A 948 15.81 -1.19 -22.31
CA ALA A 948 17.01 -1.51 -21.54
C ALA A 948 16.68 -1.99 -20.12
N CYS A 949 15.60 -1.50 -19.50
CA CYS A 949 15.11 -1.99 -18.21
C CYS A 949 14.60 -3.44 -18.32
N THR A 950 13.89 -3.80 -19.40
CA THR A 950 13.49 -5.20 -19.65
C THR A 950 14.72 -6.10 -19.71
N GLN A 951 15.73 -5.70 -20.48
CA GLN A 951 16.95 -6.49 -20.68
C GLN A 951 17.69 -6.69 -19.36
N GLU A 952 17.75 -5.66 -18.52
CA GLU A 952 18.42 -5.75 -17.23
C GLU A 952 17.65 -6.65 -16.24
N ILE A 953 16.31 -6.58 -16.20
CA ILE A 953 15.50 -7.51 -15.37
C ILE A 953 15.72 -8.96 -15.84
N GLU A 954 15.71 -9.22 -17.15
CA GLU A 954 15.97 -10.57 -17.69
C GLU A 954 17.39 -11.05 -17.39
N ARG A 955 18.38 -10.17 -17.44
CA ARG A 955 19.76 -10.48 -17.05
C ARG A 955 19.85 -10.86 -15.57
N LEU A 956 19.18 -10.10 -14.68
CA LEU A 956 19.15 -10.39 -13.25
C LEU A 956 18.46 -11.73 -12.95
N LEU A 957 17.37 -12.06 -13.66
CA LEU A 957 16.68 -13.34 -13.51
C LEU A 957 17.51 -14.56 -13.93
N GLN A 958 18.62 -14.37 -14.66
CA GLN A 958 19.58 -15.44 -15.00
C GLN A 958 20.60 -15.72 -13.90
N LEU A 959 20.65 -14.88 -12.85
CA LEU A 959 21.53 -15.08 -11.70
C LEU A 959 20.96 -16.12 -10.72
N GLU A 960 21.82 -16.68 -9.87
CA GLU A 960 21.37 -17.43 -8.70
C GLU A 960 20.84 -16.45 -7.65
N LEU A 961 19.53 -16.45 -7.45
CA LEU A 961 18.81 -15.50 -6.59
C LEU A 961 18.08 -16.22 -5.45
N PRO A 962 17.97 -15.61 -4.26
CA PRO A 962 16.98 -16.03 -3.27
C PRO A 962 15.56 -15.97 -3.84
N ASP A 963 14.70 -16.89 -3.44
CA ASP A 963 13.32 -17.00 -3.98
C ASP A 963 12.55 -15.69 -3.86
N THR A 964 12.65 -14.99 -2.73
CA THR A 964 12.00 -13.68 -2.50
C THR A 964 12.37 -12.62 -3.54
N LEU A 965 13.65 -12.58 -3.92
CA LEU A 965 14.16 -11.65 -4.92
C LEU A 965 13.78 -12.08 -6.34
N LYS A 966 13.87 -13.39 -6.63
CA LYS A 966 13.43 -13.97 -7.90
C LYS A 966 11.95 -13.66 -8.16
N PHE A 967 11.08 -13.81 -7.16
CA PHE A 967 9.66 -13.44 -7.26
C PHE A 967 9.47 -11.95 -7.49
N SER A 968 10.19 -11.11 -6.75
CA SER A 968 10.13 -9.64 -6.91
C SER A 968 10.51 -9.21 -8.33
N LEU A 969 11.58 -9.79 -8.89
CA LEU A 969 12.01 -9.53 -10.26
C LEU A 969 11.06 -10.08 -11.32
N ALA A 970 10.45 -11.25 -11.09
CA ALA A 970 9.39 -11.77 -11.97
C ALA A 970 8.17 -10.84 -12.01
N SER A 971 7.81 -10.24 -10.86
CA SER A 971 6.76 -9.21 -10.76
C SER A 971 7.13 -7.95 -11.53
N ALA A 972 8.38 -7.52 -11.34
CA ALA A 972 8.92 -6.35 -12.00
C ALA A 972 8.91 -6.53 -13.51
N ARG A 973 9.27 -7.71 -14.02
CA ARG A 973 9.21 -8.04 -15.46
C ARG A 973 7.80 -7.83 -16.02
N GLU A 974 6.77 -8.39 -15.39
CA GLU A 974 5.40 -8.25 -15.89
C GLU A 974 4.90 -6.80 -15.85
N SER A 975 5.24 -6.08 -14.77
CA SER A 975 4.90 -4.66 -14.62
C SER A 975 5.62 -3.81 -15.68
N GLN A 976 6.89 -4.14 -15.97
CA GLN A 976 7.69 -3.47 -16.98
C GLN A 976 7.18 -3.73 -18.39
N VAL A 977 6.80 -4.98 -18.69
CA VAL A 977 6.17 -5.34 -19.97
C VAL A 977 4.87 -4.54 -20.16
N LEU A 978 4.06 -4.39 -19.11
CA LEU A 978 2.84 -3.58 -19.15
C LEU A 978 3.16 -2.09 -19.34
N ALA A 979 4.09 -1.52 -18.57
CA ALA A 979 4.48 -0.11 -18.67
C ALA A 979 5.03 0.23 -20.07
N ARG A 980 5.88 -0.64 -20.63
CA ARG A 980 6.39 -0.52 -21.99
C ARG A 980 5.26 -0.60 -23.01
N ARG A 981 4.34 -1.56 -22.85
CA ARG A 981 3.20 -1.73 -23.73
C ARG A 981 2.32 -0.48 -23.75
N ASP A 982 1.98 0.06 -22.58
CA ASP A 982 1.17 1.27 -22.45
C ASP A 982 1.88 2.49 -23.06
N HIS A 983 3.22 2.57 -22.97
CA HIS A 983 4.00 3.64 -23.59
C HIS A 983 4.10 3.54 -25.13
N GLU A 984 4.34 2.33 -25.66
CA GLU A 984 4.49 2.06 -27.10
C GLU A 984 3.15 2.06 -27.84
N TYR A 985 2.05 1.73 -27.15
CA TYR A 985 0.73 1.73 -27.73
C TYR A 985 0.30 3.14 -28.13
N ARG A 986 -0.31 3.25 -29.30
CA ARG A 986 -0.86 4.51 -29.82
C ARG A 986 -2.32 4.29 -30.15
N PHE A 987 -3.19 4.96 -29.39
CA PHE A 987 -4.60 5.05 -29.71
C PHE A 987 -4.79 5.81 -31.02
N LEU A 988 -5.79 5.40 -31.81
CA LEU A 988 -6.22 6.16 -32.97
C LEU A 988 -7.07 7.35 -32.51
N ASP A 989 -7.09 8.43 -33.29
CA ASP A 989 -8.05 9.51 -33.02
C ASP A 989 -9.49 9.01 -33.19
N ILE A 990 -10.45 9.68 -32.54
CA ILE A 990 -11.85 9.22 -32.54
C ILE A 990 -12.46 9.10 -33.94
N HIS A 991 -12.06 9.95 -34.90
CA HIS A 991 -12.57 9.88 -36.27
C HIS A 991 -11.99 8.68 -37.02
N GLN A 992 -10.73 8.34 -36.77
CA GLN A 992 -10.11 7.12 -37.25
C GLN A 992 -10.78 5.87 -36.65
N VAL A 993 -11.00 5.84 -35.32
CA VAL A 993 -11.72 4.74 -34.65
C VAL A 993 -13.12 4.57 -35.25
N SER A 994 -13.87 5.67 -35.43
CA SER A 994 -15.20 5.64 -36.06
C SER A 994 -15.17 5.00 -37.45
N LYS A 995 -14.18 5.33 -38.30
CA LYS A 995 -14.03 4.70 -39.61
C LYS A 995 -13.72 3.20 -39.51
N VAL A 996 -12.89 2.79 -38.55
CA VAL A 996 -12.56 1.37 -38.32
C VAL A 996 -13.80 0.59 -37.88
N LEU A 997 -14.53 1.10 -36.88
CA LEU A 997 -15.72 0.45 -36.33
C LEU A 997 -16.89 0.34 -37.32
N HIS A 998 -16.92 1.21 -38.34
CA HIS A 998 -17.89 1.17 -39.44
C HIS A 998 -17.39 0.45 -40.69
N ASN A 999 -16.27 -0.27 -40.62
CA ASN A 999 -15.66 -0.94 -41.76
C ASN A 999 -15.47 -0.02 -42.99
N GLN A 1000 -14.96 1.18 -42.79
CA GLN A 1000 -14.66 2.12 -43.87
C GLN A 1000 -13.19 2.00 -44.33
N SER A 1001 -12.68 2.99 -45.07
CA SER A 1001 -11.29 3.04 -45.56
C SER A 1001 -10.25 2.73 -44.48
N PRO A 1002 -9.10 2.13 -44.82
CA PRO A 1002 -8.01 1.87 -43.87
C PRO A 1002 -7.40 3.17 -43.32
N GLN A 1003 -7.06 3.21 -42.03
CA GLN A 1003 -6.49 4.38 -41.35
C GLN A 1003 -4.96 4.32 -41.17
N SER A 1004 -4.36 3.13 -41.26
CA SER A 1004 -2.92 2.92 -41.15
C SER A 1004 -2.49 1.66 -41.91
N ALA A 1005 -1.18 1.44 -42.08
CA ALA A 1005 -0.68 0.20 -42.69
C ALA A 1005 -1.06 -1.04 -41.87
N LYS A 1006 -1.11 -0.91 -40.53
CA LYS A 1006 -1.61 -1.98 -39.62
C LYS A 1006 -3.08 -2.28 -39.89
N ASP A 1007 -3.91 -1.24 -39.99
CA ASP A 1007 -5.34 -1.38 -40.28
C ASP A 1007 -5.58 -2.00 -41.66
N LEU A 1008 -4.85 -1.55 -42.70
CA LEU A 1008 -4.90 -2.12 -44.04
C LEU A 1008 -4.54 -3.62 -44.03
N GLN A 1009 -3.47 -4.01 -43.34
CA GLN A 1009 -3.06 -5.41 -43.21
C GLN A 1009 -4.15 -6.28 -42.59
N HIS A 1010 -4.79 -5.82 -41.51
CA HIS A 1010 -5.80 -6.60 -40.80
C HIS A 1010 -7.13 -6.65 -41.56
N LEU A 1011 -7.52 -5.55 -42.23
CA LEU A 1011 -8.67 -5.53 -43.14
C LEU A 1011 -8.49 -6.56 -44.27
N VAL A 1012 -7.33 -6.58 -44.92
CA VAL A 1012 -7.04 -7.54 -45.99
C VAL A 1012 -6.97 -8.97 -45.45
N LEU A 1013 -6.45 -9.16 -44.23
CA LEU A 1013 -6.43 -10.47 -43.59
C LEU A 1013 -7.85 -11.01 -43.34
N ASP A 1014 -8.79 -10.16 -42.91
CA ASP A 1014 -10.20 -10.53 -42.78
C ASP A 1014 -10.83 -10.90 -44.12
N VAL A 1015 -10.51 -10.16 -45.19
CA VAL A 1015 -10.98 -10.48 -46.55
C VAL A 1015 -10.41 -11.81 -47.04
N LEU A 1016 -9.13 -12.08 -46.80
CA LEU A 1016 -8.50 -13.36 -47.16
C LEU A 1016 -9.08 -14.53 -46.35
N GLN A 1017 -9.43 -14.31 -45.08
CA GLN A 1017 -10.12 -15.30 -44.26
C GLN A 1017 -11.51 -15.61 -44.81
N GLN A 1018 -12.26 -14.58 -45.25
CA GLN A 1018 -13.54 -14.78 -45.92
C GLN A 1018 -13.37 -15.58 -47.22
N ILE A 1019 -12.33 -15.30 -48.02
CA ILE A 1019 -12.00 -16.10 -49.20
C ILE A 1019 -11.70 -17.56 -48.81
N ALA A 1020 -10.94 -17.79 -47.74
CA ALA A 1020 -10.64 -19.14 -47.25
C ALA A 1020 -11.91 -19.92 -46.86
N GLU A 1021 -12.89 -19.27 -46.24
CA GLU A 1021 -14.20 -19.85 -45.91
C GLU A 1021 -15.04 -20.13 -47.16
N ASP A 1022 -15.08 -19.20 -48.11
CA ASP A 1022 -15.78 -19.32 -49.39
C ASP A 1022 -15.23 -20.52 -50.21
N LEU A 1023 -13.92 -20.78 -50.14
CA LEU A 1023 -13.27 -21.94 -50.78
C LEU A 1023 -13.76 -23.29 -50.23
N ARG A 1024 -14.07 -23.37 -48.93
CA ARG A 1024 -14.42 -24.63 -48.24
C ARG A 1024 -15.92 -24.88 -48.12
N SER A 1025 -16.76 -23.84 -48.21
CA SER A 1025 -18.19 -23.92 -47.92
C SER A 1025 -19.10 -24.24 -49.13
N SER A 1026 -18.57 -24.30 -50.35
CA SER A 1026 -19.33 -23.76 -51.47
C SER A 1026 -20.46 -24.62 -52.08
N ARG A 1027 -21.51 -23.89 -52.52
CA ARG A 1027 -22.47 -24.19 -53.61
C ARG A 1027 -21.95 -23.75 -55.01
N ALA A 1028 -20.75 -23.17 -55.12
CA ALA A 1028 -20.24 -22.48 -56.32
C ALA A 1028 -18.90 -23.02 -56.87
N ASP A 1029 -18.33 -24.04 -56.24
CA ASP A 1029 -17.08 -24.71 -56.58
C ASP A 1029 -15.86 -23.79 -56.84
N ILE A 1030 -15.74 -22.67 -56.08
CA ILE A 1030 -14.71 -21.64 -56.28
C ILE A 1030 -13.29 -22.23 -56.25
N PHE A 1031 -13.04 -23.21 -55.38
CA PHE A 1031 -11.75 -23.89 -55.29
C PHE A 1031 -11.32 -24.52 -56.62
N LYS A 1032 -12.26 -24.92 -57.51
CA LYS A 1032 -11.94 -25.48 -58.84
C LYS A 1032 -11.20 -24.50 -59.73
N HIS A 1033 -11.33 -23.18 -59.52
CA HIS A 1033 -10.58 -22.18 -60.26
C HIS A 1033 -9.07 -22.24 -60.01
N PHE A 1034 -8.63 -22.94 -58.96
CA PHE A 1034 -7.22 -23.17 -58.64
C PHE A 1034 -6.69 -24.50 -59.23
N TRP A 1035 -7.47 -25.20 -60.07
CA TRP A 1035 -7.10 -26.47 -60.70
C TRP A 1035 -7.27 -26.42 -62.23
N ASP A 1036 -6.29 -26.93 -62.98
CA ASP A 1036 -6.36 -26.99 -64.46
C ASP A 1036 -7.30 -28.10 -64.96
N ARG A 1037 -7.29 -29.23 -64.27
CA ARG A 1037 -8.08 -30.42 -64.60
C ARG A 1037 -8.99 -30.75 -63.42
N PRO A 1038 -10.26 -30.30 -63.42
CA PRO A 1038 -11.18 -30.50 -62.30
C PRO A 1038 -11.80 -31.91 -62.25
N SER A 1039 -11.31 -32.87 -63.04
CA SER A 1039 -11.81 -34.25 -63.12
C SER A 1039 -11.22 -35.14 -62.01
N LYS A 1040 -12.00 -36.13 -61.55
CA LYS A 1040 -11.60 -37.09 -60.49
C LYS A 1040 -10.35 -37.93 -60.85
N SER A 1041 -10.07 -38.14 -62.14
CA SER A 1041 -9.02 -39.05 -62.60
C SER A 1041 -7.65 -38.40 -62.83
N ASP A 1042 -7.57 -37.07 -62.89
CA ASP A 1042 -6.33 -36.34 -63.19
C ASP A 1042 -6.43 -34.91 -62.65
N ARG A 1043 -5.97 -34.69 -61.40
CA ARG A 1043 -6.09 -33.42 -60.68
C ARG A 1043 -4.73 -32.75 -60.60
N THR A 1044 -4.51 -31.67 -61.33
CA THR A 1044 -3.31 -30.83 -61.25
C THR A 1044 -3.65 -29.43 -60.76
N PRO A 1045 -3.05 -28.95 -59.66
CA PRO A 1045 -3.14 -27.55 -59.26
C PRO A 1045 -2.60 -26.66 -60.37
N ARG A 1046 -3.15 -25.45 -60.48
CA ARG A 1046 -2.60 -24.41 -61.36
C ARG A 1046 -1.23 -23.96 -60.87
N LEU A 1047 -0.43 -23.40 -61.79
CA LEU A 1047 0.86 -22.79 -61.46
C LEU A 1047 0.70 -21.60 -60.51
N GLU A 1048 1.79 -21.23 -59.82
CA GLU A 1048 1.79 -20.17 -58.78
C GLU A 1048 1.20 -18.85 -59.29
N ASN A 1049 1.64 -18.37 -60.46
CA ASN A 1049 1.15 -17.14 -61.07
C ASN A 1049 -0.34 -17.17 -61.42
N GLU A 1050 -0.87 -18.32 -61.83
CA GLU A 1050 -2.30 -18.46 -62.17
C GLU A 1050 -3.17 -18.53 -60.91
N CYS A 1051 -2.68 -19.17 -59.85
CA CYS A 1051 -3.30 -19.14 -58.53
C CYS A 1051 -3.33 -17.71 -57.98
N ARG A 1052 -2.23 -16.97 -58.13
CA ARG A 1052 -2.12 -15.53 -57.78
C ARG A 1052 -3.14 -14.69 -58.56
N ASP A 1053 -3.23 -14.83 -59.87
CA ASP A 1053 -4.16 -14.05 -60.70
C ASP A 1053 -5.63 -14.33 -60.35
N THR A 1054 -5.93 -15.59 -59.99
CA THR A 1054 -7.24 -15.99 -59.46
C THR A 1054 -7.52 -15.29 -58.13
N LEU A 1055 -6.54 -15.24 -57.21
CA LEU A 1055 -6.66 -14.53 -55.94
C LEU A 1055 -6.83 -13.01 -56.12
N ILE A 1056 -6.11 -12.39 -57.05
CA ILE A 1056 -6.27 -10.96 -57.38
C ILE A 1056 -7.71 -10.66 -57.79
N SER A 1057 -8.33 -11.53 -58.59
CA SER A 1057 -9.72 -11.35 -59.03
C SER A 1057 -10.70 -11.39 -57.86
N LEU A 1058 -10.50 -12.33 -56.91
CA LEU A 1058 -11.32 -12.44 -55.70
C LEU A 1058 -11.10 -11.25 -54.74
N LEU A 1059 -9.85 -10.78 -54.61
CA LEU A 1059 -9.50 -9.62 -53.80
C LEU A 1059 -10.11 -8.34 -54.35
N LYS A 1060 -10.05 -8.12 -55.68
CA LYS A 1060 -10.67 -6.96 -56.33
C LYS A 1060 -12.15 -6.86 -56.04
N ASP A 1061 -12.88 -7.97 -56.20
CA ASP A 1061 -14.33 -8.03 -55.96
C ASP A 1061 -14.71 -7.61 -54.53
N LYS A 1062 -13.90 -8.01 -53.53
CA LYS A 1062 -14.17 -7.72 -52.12
C LYS A 1062 -13.59 -6.39 -51.61
N LEU A 1063 -12.51 -5.88 -52.22
CA LEU A 1063 -11.79 -4.69 -51.76
C LEU A 1063 -12.18 -3.39 -52.47
N ASP A 1064 -12.90 -3.45 -53.59
CA ASP A 1064 -13.31 -2.26 -54.37
C ASP A 1064 -14.16 -1.28 -53.54
N SER A 1065 -15.01 -1.80 -52.65
CA SER A 1065 -15.84 -1.01 -51.73
C SER A 1065 -15.04 -0.16 -50.72
N PHE A 1066 -13.75 -0.44 -50.55
CA PHE A 1066 -12.85 0.28 -49.66
C PHE A 1066 -11.92 1.24 -50.40
N ASP A 1067 -12.03 1.36 -51.74
CA ASP A 1067 -11.14 2.14 -52.60
C ASP A 1067 -9.67 1.67 -52.49
N ILE A 1068 -9.48 0.36 -52.28
CA ILE A 1068 -8.16 -0.29 -52.22
C ILE A 1068 -7.83 -0.86 -53.60
N ARG A 1069 -6.72 -0.39 -54.16
CA ARG A 1069 -6.23 -0.84 -55.46
C ARG A 1069 -5.42 -2.13 -55.30
N VAL A 1070 -5.75 -3.13 -56.12
CA VAL A 1070 -5.07 -4.43 -56.20
C VAL A 1070 -4.34 -4.53 -57.53
N ASP A 1071 -3.01 -4.37 -57.50
CA ASP A 1071 -2.19 -4.46 -58.71
C ASP A 1071 -1.39 -5.78 -58.74
N PRO A 1072 -1.44 -6.53 -59.87
CA PRO A 1072 -0.39 -7.50 -60.18
C PRO A 1072 0.88 -6.72 -60.51
N GLU A 1073 1.99 -7.04 -59.83
CA GLU A 1073 3.35 -6.57 -60.18
C GLU A 1073 3.41 -5.11 -60.73
N SER A 1074 3.21 -4.06 -59.92
CA SER A 1074 3.19 -2.65 -60.42
C SER A 1074 4.57 -1.92 -60.44
N ASP A 1075 4.90 -1.26 -61.57
CA ASP A 1075 6.19 -0.66 -61.92
C ASP A 1075 6.67 0.56 -61.12
N HIS A 1076 7.57 0.37 -60.14
CA HIS A 1076 8.46 1.43 -59.61
C HIS A 1076 9.93 0.98 -59.44
N ARG A 1077 10.85 1.95 -59.48
CA ARG A 1077 12.32 1.86 -59.68
C ARG A 1077 13.05 0.85 -58.77
N ASN A 1078 13.30 -0.37 -59.28
CA ASN A 1078 14.44 -1.29 -58.97
C ASN A 1078 14.22 -2.77 -59.39
N ASP A 1079 13.22 -3.07 -60.21
CA ASP A 1079 13.08 -4.37 -60.92
C ASP A 1079 12.94 -5.63 -60.01
N LYS A 1080 12.38 -5.46 -58.80
CA LYS A 1080 11.99 -6.57 -57.89
C LYS A 1080 10.68 -6.22 -57.18
N ARG A 1081 9.66 -7.11 -57.20
CA ARG A 1081 8.30 -6.85 -56.67
C ARG A 1081 7.73 -8.07 -55.97
N SER A 1082 6.85 -7.81 -55.00
CA SER A 1082 5.94 -8.81 -54.44
C SER A 1082 4.90 -9.24 -55.48
N ASP A 1083 4.39 -10.46 -55.34
CA ASP A 1083 3.38 -11.02 -56.24
C ASP A 1083 2.12 -10.16 -56.38
N ILE A 1084 1.64 -9.58 -55.27
CA ILE A 1084 0.49 -8.67 -55.26
C ILE A 1084 0.86 -7.43 -54.47
N GLN A 1085 0.55 -6.25 -55.00
CA GLN A 1085 0.67 -4.99 -54.30
C GLN A 1085 -0.71 -4.40 -54.05
N LEU A 1086 -1.06 -4.24 -52.77
CA LEU A 1086 -2.26 -3.52 -52.35
C LEU A 1086 -1.87 -2.09 -52.01
N SER A 1087 -2.66 -1.10 -52.47
CA SER A 1087 -2.38 0.31 -52.21
C SER A 1087 -3.65 1.10 -51.95
N TYR A 1088 -3.56 2.07 -51.04
CA TYR A 1088 -4.64 3.00 -50.74
C TYR A 1088 -4.12 4.44 -50.85
N ARG A 1089 -4.73 5.22 -51.75
CA ARG A 1089 -4.45 6.65 -52.01
C ARG A 1089 -2.96 7.04 -52.10
N ASN A 1090 -2.10 6.13 -52.54
CA ASN A 1090 -0.64 6.26 -52.58
C ASN A 1090 0.02 6.61 -51.23
N SER A 1091 -0.71 6.50 -50.11
CA SER A 1091 -0.21 6.78 -48.76
C SER A 1091 0.07 5.51 -47.96
N LEU A 1092 -0.62 4.42 -48.30
CA LEU A 1092 -0.45 3.10 -47.68
C LEU A 1092 -0.18 2.06 -48.75
N SER A 1093 0.71 1.12 -48.43
CA SER A 1093 1.02 -0.02 -49.29
C SER A 1093 1.05 -1.30 -48.45
N LEU A 1094 0.67 -2.44 -49.04
CA LEU A 1094 0.79 -3.75 -48.41
C LEU A 1094 1.24 -4.77 -49.46
N PRO A 1095 2.54 -5.14 -49.46
CA PRO A 1095 3.03 -6.22 -50.30
C PRO A 1095 2.52 -7.58 -49.81
N VAL A 1096 2.15 -8.42 -50.76
CA VAL A 1096 1.70 -9.80 -50.50
C VAL A 1096 2.53 -10.74 -51.36
N GLU A 1097 3.17 -11.71 -50.70
CA GLU A 1097 3.94 -12.78 -51.34
C GLU A 1097 3.13 -14.07 -51.34
N VAL A 1098 3.07 -14.73 -52.48
CA VAL A 1098 2.21 -15.90 -52.73
C VAL A 1098 3.08 -17.11 -53.05
N LYS A 1099 2.88 -18.23 -52.33
CA LYS A 1099 3.55 -19.50 -52.62
C LYS A 1099 2.57 -20.66 -52.74
N LEU A 1100 2.98 -21.71 -53.43
CA LEU A 1100 2.32 -23.01 -53.36
C LEU A 1100 2.95 -23.86 -52.26
N GLU A 1101 2.21 -24.84 -51.72
CA GLU A 1101 2.78 -25.85 -50.80
C GLU A 1101 3.98 -26.61 -51.40
N SER A 1102 4.11 -26.62 -52.73
CA SER A 1102 5.17 -27.29 -53.48
C SER A 1102 6.33 -26.38 -53.90
N SER A 1103 6.33 -25.10 -53.53
CA SER A 1103 7.38 -24.15 -53.92
C SER A 1103 8.71 -24.48 -53.22
N ASP A 1104 9.81 -24.41 -53.97
CA ASP A 1104 11.16 -24.79 -53.50
C ASP A 1104 11.71 -23.89 -52.38
N ASP A 1105 11.19 -22.68 -52.29
CA ASP A 1105 11.56 -21.62 -51.37
C ASP A 1105 10.51 -21.39 -50.28
N LEU A 1106 9.49 -22.24 -50.14
CA LEU A 1106 8.36 -22.09 -49.19
C LEU A 1106 8.80 -21.67 -47.78
N TRP A 1107 9.86 -22.29 -47.26
CA TRP A 1107 10.35 -22.06 -45.88
C TRP A 1107 11.30 -20.86 -45.74
N THR A 1108 11.77 -20.27 -46.85
CA THR A 1108 12.76 -19.18 -46.85
C THR A 1108 12.24 -17.89 -47.49
N ALA A 1109 11.23 -17.96 -48.36
CA ALA A 1109 10.69 -16.84 -49.12
C ALA A 1109 10.16 -15.71 -48.23
N MET A 1110 9.54 -16.05 -47.09
CA MET A 1110 9.04 -15.05 -46.14
C MET A 1110 10.15 -14.09 -45.66
N HIS A 1111 11.30 -14.61 -45.22
CA HIS A 1111 12.43 -13.77 -44.80
C HIS A 1111 13.21 -13.19 -45.98
N GLN A 1112 13.50 -13.99 -47.01
CA GLN A 1112 14.40 -13.61 -48.10
C GLN A 1112 13.76 -12.73 -49.18
N GLN A 1113 12.45 -12.84 -49.38
CA GLN A 1113 11.71 -12.10 -50.42
C GLN A 1113 10.81 -11.06 -49.76
N LEU A 1114 9.77 -11.48 -49.01
CA LEU A 1114 8.79 -10.56 -48.44
C LEU A 1114 9.43 -9.51 -47.53
N MET A 1115 10.12 -9.95 -46.46
CA MET A 1115 10.71 -9.04 -45.49
C MET A 1115 11.91 -8.26 -46.05
N ALA A 1116 12.88 -8.98 -46.60
CA ALA A 1116 14.15 -8.39 -47.03
C ALA A 1116 14.07 -7.55 -48.31
N GLN A 1117 12.96 -7.59 -49.07
CA GLN A 1117 12.86 -6.89 -50.35
C GLN A 1117 11.61 -6.02 -50.49
N TYR A 1118 10.46 -6.45 -49.96
CA TYR A 1118 9.18 -5.81 -50.30
C TYR A 1118 8.62 -4.91 -49.20
N THR A 1119 8.88 -5.21 -47.93
CA THR A 1119 8.39 -4.42 -46.78
C THR A 1119 9.25 -3.20 -46.40
N ILE A 1120 10.26 -2.86 -47.21
CA ILE A 1120 11.23 -1.78 -46.87
C ILE A 1120 10.65 -0.38 -47.15
N THR A 1121 9.56 -0.28 -47.92
CA THR A 1121 8.96 0.99 -48.30
C THR A 1121 8.29 1.67 -47.09
N PRO A 1122 8.47 2.99 -46.89
CA PRO A 1122 7.83 3.72 -45.78
C PRO A 1122 6.31 3.55 -45.73
N GLU A 1123 5.66 3.45 -46.90
CA GLU A 1123 4.21 3.31 -47.04
C GLU A 1123 3.69 1.96 -46.52
N SER A 1124 4.56 0.94 -46.45
CA SER A 1124 4.21 -0.36 -45.88
C SER A 1124 4.37 -0.41 -44.37
N GLY A 1125 5.14 0.50 -43.78
CA GLY A 1125 5.49 0.48 -42.37
C GLY A 1125 6.13 -0.85 -41.93
N GLY A 1126 6.86 -1.54 -42.82
CA GLY A 1126 7.44 -2.86 -42.54
C GLY A 1126 6.46 -4.02 -42.66
N ARG A 1127 5.20 -3.79 -43.05
CA ARG A 1127 4.14 -4.81 -43.00
C ARG A 1127 3.96 -5.55 -44.31
N GLY A 1128 3.64 -6.84 -44.24
CA GLY A 1128 3.40 -7.70 -45.40
C GLY A 1128 2.52 -8.91 -45.09
N LEU A 1129 2.03 -9.58 -46.13
CA LEU A 1129 1.27 -10.82 -46.03
C LEU A 1129 1.97 -11.96 -46.77
N PHE A 1130 2.10 -13.11 -46.12
CA PHE A 1130 2.60 -14.34 -46.73
C PHE A 1130 1.43 -15.31 -46.93
N VAL A 1131 1.04 -15.53 -48.18
CA VAL A 1131 -0.11 -16.35 -48.57
C VAL A 1131 0.39 -17.66 -49.16
N VAL A 1132 -0.09 -18.80 -48.64
CA VAL A 1132 0.26 -20.12 -49.18
C VAL A 1132 -0.99 -20.89 -49.61
N PHE A 1133 -0.99 -21.43 -50.82
CA PHE A 1133 -2.04 -22.34 -51.28
C PHE A 1133 -1.74 -23.79 -50.90
N TRP A 1134 -2.67 -24.41 -50.17
CA TRP A 1134 -2.63 -25.82 -49.78
C TRP A 1134 -3.51 -26.67 -50.69
N PHE A 1135 -2.95 -27.74 -51.26
CA PHE A 1135 -3.63 -28.66 -52.17
C PHE A 1135 -3.61 -30.12 -51.70
N ASN A 1136 -3.03 -30.39 -50.52
CA ASN A 1136 -2.91 -31.72 -49.92
C ASN A 1136 -2.07 -32.70 -50.76
N LYS A 1137 -1.06 -32.20 -51.49
CA LYS A 1137 -0.10 -33.01 -52.26
C LYS A 1137 1.23 -33.25 -51.55
N THR A 1138 1.33 -32.87 -50.27
CA THR A 1138 2.52 -32.96 -49.41
C THR A 1138 3.65 -32.03 -49.89
N PRO A 1139 4.19 -31.14 -49.04
CA PRO A 1139 5.26 -30.23 -49.48
C PRO A 1139 6.47 -30.97 -50.05
N THR A 1140 7.05 -30.47 -51.12
CA THR A 1140 8.21 -31.07 -51.80
C THR A 1140 9.42 -31.11 -50.87
N ARG A 1141 9.73 -29.99 -50.19
CA ARG A 1141 10.87 -29.87 -49.26
C ARG A 1141 10.48 -30.07 -47.80
N PRO A 1142 11.33 -30.74 -47.00
CA PRO A 1142 11.09 -30.88 -45.56
C PRO A 1142 11.20 -29.52 -44.86
N PRO A 1143 10.46 -29.33 -43.75
CA PRO A 1143 10.60 -28.15 -42.90
C PRO A 1143 12.01 -28.03 -42.30
N PRO A 1144 12.41 -26.81 -41.89
CA PRO A 1144 13.64 -26.59 -41.14
C PRO A 1144 13.68 -27.44 -39.85
N GLY A 1145 14.89 -27.86 -39.44
CA GLY A 1145 15.09 -28.55 -38.16
C GLY A 1145 14.70 -30.03 -38.11
N GLY A 1146 14.45 -30.67 -39.26
CA GLY A 1146 14.16 -32.12 -39.33
C GLY A 1146 12.75 -32.51 -38.86
N LEU A 1147 11.83 -31.53 -38.77
CA LEU A 1147 10.43 -31.77 -38.44
C LEU A 1147 9.70 -32.56 -39.54
N PRO A 1148 8.65 -33.33 -39.19
CA PRO A 1148 7.83 -34.01 -40.19
C PRO A 1148 7.11 -32.99 -41.09
N LYS A 1149 6.80 -33.40 -42.33
CA LYS A 1149 6.02 -32.57 -43.26
C LYS A 1149 4.61 -32.33 -42.69
N PRO A 1150 4.04 -31.11 -42.87
CA PRO A 1150 2.70 -30.81 -42.40
C PRO A 1150 1.66 -31.72 -43.07
N LYS A 1151 0.62 -32.09 -42.33
CA LYS A 1151 -0.47 -32.97 -42.76
C LYS A 1151 -1.77 -32.22 -43.05
N SER A 1152 -1.81 -30.92 -42.78
CA SER A 1152 -2.98 -30.06 -43.01
C SER A 1152 -2.57 -28.61 -43.25
N ALA A 1153 -3.46 -27.83 -43.88
CA ALA A 1153 -3.28 -26.39 -44.05
C ALA A 1153 -3.05 -25.66 -42.70
N ALA A 1154 -3.80 -26.06 -41.65
CA ALA A 1154 -3.66 -25.50 -40.31
C ALA A 1154 -2.29 -25.83 -39.68
N GLU A 1155 -1.76 -27.03 -39.90
CA GLU A 1155 -0.42 -27.40 -39.43
C GLU A 1155 0.66 -26.63 -40.18
N LEU A 1156 0.56 -26.50 -41.51
CA LEU A 1156 1.48 -25.68 -42.30
C LEU A 1156 1.49 -24.22 -41.83
N LYS A 1157 0.31 -23.62 -41.59
CA LYS A 1157 0.19 -22.26 -41.05
C LYS A 1157 0.96 -22.11 -39.74
N ARG A 1158 0.71 -22.99 -38.76
CA ARG A 1158 1.42 -22.96 -37.45
C ARG A 1158 2.93 -23.13 -37.60
N MET A 1159 3.38 -23.95 -38.55
CA MET A 1159 4.82 -24.17 -38.77
C MET A 1159 5.49 -22.92 -39.37
N LEU A 1160 4.82 -22.23 -40.30
CA LEU A 1160 5.30 -20.97 -40.87
C LEU A 1160 5.30 -19.84 -39.84
N GLU A 1161 4.24 -19.70 -39.04
CA GLU A 1161 4.17 -18.70 -37.96
C GLU A 1161 5.29 -18.89 -36.92
N LYS A 1162 5.71 -20.13 -36.65
CA LYS A 1162 6.84 -20.44 -35.74
C LYS A 1162 8.21 -20.01 -36.27
N LEU A 1163 8.33 -19.67 -37.55
CA LEU A 1163 9.58 -19.14 -38.11
C LEU A 1163 9.76 -17.65 -37.79
N LEU A 1164 8.71 -16.95 -37.38
CA LEU A 1164 8.75 -15.53 -37.05
C LEU A 1164 9.08 -15.34 -35.57
N ASN A 1165 9.99 -14.40 -35.26
CA ASN A 1165 10.14 -13.90 -33.90
C ASN A 1165 8.97 -12.95 -33.54
N ARG A 1166 8.87 -12.48 -32.28
CA ARG A 1166 7.75 -11.64 -31.82
C ARG A 1166 7.57 -10.35 -32.64
N THR A 1167 8.66 -9.67 -32.97
CA THR A 1167 8.61 -8.43 -33.76
C THR A 1167 8.20 -8.71 -35.20
N GLU A 1168 8.75 -9.76 -35.79
CA GLU A 1168 8.40 -10.18 -37.15
C GLU A 1168 6.94 -10.63 -37.25
N ALA A 1169 6.42 -11.31 -36.21
CA ALA A 1169 5.04 -11.74 -36.15
C ALA A 1169 4.03 -10.58 -36.03
N ASP A 1170 4.44 -9.41 -35.53
CA ASP A 1170 3.60 -8.21 -35.61
C ASP A 1170 3.51 -7.67 -37.04
N LEU A 1171 4.65 -7.61 -37.72
CA LEU A 1171 4.80 -6.99 -39.03
C LEU A 1171 4.33 -7.89 -40.18
N ILE A 1172 4.54 -9.20 -40.08
CA ILE A 1172 4.23 -10.18 -41.14
C ILE A 1172 3.12 -11.11 -40.66
N LYS A 1173 2.04 -11.22 -41.43
CA LYS A 1173 0.96 -12.19 -41.16
C LYS A 1173 0.96 -13.29 -42.21
N VAL A 1174 0.81 -14.53 -41.73
CA VAL A 1174 0.75 -15.74 -42.57
C VAL A 1174 -0.69 -16.21 -42.69
N ILE A 1175 -1.09 -16.55 -43.91
CA ILE A 1175 -2.37 -17.23 -44.16
C ILE A 1175 -2.17 -18.38 -45.14
N VAL A 1176 -2.85 -19.49 -44.87
CA VAL A 1176 -2.83 -20.68 -45.73
C VAL A 1176 -4.24 -20.90 -46.26
N LEU A 1177 -4.41 -20.76 -47.58
CA LEU A 1177 -5.68 -20.95 -48.28
C LEU A 1177 -5.81 -22.43 -48.68
N ASP A 1178 -6.75 -23.14 -48.06
CA ASP A 1178 -7.02 -24.55 -48.37
C ASP A 1178 -7.86 -24.68 -49.65
N ALA A 1179 -7.18 -24.87 -50.77
CA ALA A 1179 -7.77 -25.12 -52.09
C ALA A 1179 -7.80 -26.63 -52.43
N SER A 1180 -7.60 -27.50 -51.44
CA SER A 1180 -7.64 -28.96 -51.64
C SER A 1180 -9.05 -29.45 -51.95
N TRP A 1181 -9.15 -30.50 -52.76
CA TRP A 1181 -10.41 -31.21 -52.96
C TRP A 1181 -10.84 -31.90 -51.66
N SER A 1182 -12.01 -31.55 -51.13
CA SER A 1182 -12.69 -32.33 -50.09
C SER A 1182 -12.99 -33.73 -50.62
N ASN A 1183 -12.64 -34.76 -49.84
CA ASN A 1183 -12.96 -36.16 -50.16
C ASN A 1183 -14.42 -36.49 -49.90
#